data_AF-A0A7V8BE90-F1
#
_entry.id   AF-A0A7V8BE90-F1
#
_cell.length_a   1.000
_cell.length_b   1.000
_cell.length_c   1.000
_cell.angle_alpha   90.00
_cell.angle_beta   90.00
_cell.angle_gamma   90.00
#
_symmetry.space_group_name_H-M   'P 1'
#
loop_
_entity.id
_entity.type
_entity.pdbx_description
1 polymer ?
#
loop_
_entity_poly.entity_id
_entity_poly.type
_entity_poly.pdbx_seq_one_letter_code
_entity_poly.pdbx_strand_id
1 'polypeptide(L)'
;PPALLPPAARAFIEGPDLLLVTKANMRATVHRPGYLDYIGVKRLDASGHVTGELRFVGLFTSTAYSAMPSEIPLLRKKTANAIERAGFLPRSHMAKALQAIIDNYPRDELLDVTEEELLATSMGILRLQERQRLRLFVRPDRFGRFISCLVFVPRDRFNTDVRRRIQAILVEAFNGVASEFTQQLSESVLARLHVMVRTQPGQVPAYDVHELETRIGLATRRWADDLRDAVLEQYGEERGSELFRRYGEAFPAGYREDYAARAAVYDLGVMDGLSPASPLAMNLYVPVEARAGTLRFKVFHYGSAVPLSESLPMLERMGVKVREERPYRIEPQGNGSESGNPVWITDFGLELPEGMEVDIDRVKGVFQDAFAQAWAGKVESDDLNRLVLGAGLEARQISILRAYARYLKQVGVTFSQAYMEAALTRNAGIARQLVAYFELRFDPARGEGREAGLQALLAELRQALDQVVSLDEDRIIRQFLGTMQASLRTNYFQRGANGKPKDYLSFKLDSAAVPGLPEPKPLYEISVYSPRVEGIHLRGGRVARGGLRWSDRREDFRTEVLGLVKAQMVKNAVIVPVGSKGGFVLKAAPPATDREAFQKEGVACYRTFLCGLLDLTDNLVAGKVVPPREVVRHDGDDPYLVVAADKGTATFSDIANGVAADYGFWLGDAFA
;
A
#
# COMPACT_ATOMS: atom_id res chain seq x y z
N PRO A 1 32.35 -16.22 61.65
CA PRO A 1 32.68 -14.80 61.89
C PRO A 1 31.67 -13.86 61.18
N PRO A 2 31.18 -12.81 61.85
CA PRO A 2 30.24 -11.82 61.27
C PRO A 2 30.73 -11.23 59.94
N ALA A 3 32.05 -11.17 59.72
CA ALA A 3 32.69 -10.70 58.49
C ALA A 3 32.34 -11.50 57.22
N LEU A 4 31.87 -12.76 57.34
CA LEU A 4 31.43 -13.59 56.22
C LEU A 4 29.94 -13.38 55.84
N LEU A 5 29.21 -12.56 56.61
CA LEU A 5 27.79 -12.30 56.35
C LEU A 5 27.61 -11.14 55.34
N PRO A 6 26.54 -11.18 54.52
CA PRO A 6 26.18 -10.06 53.65
C PRO A 6 26.09 -8.75 54.45
N PRO A 7 26.47 -7.59 53.88
CA PRO A 7 26.45 -6.31 54.60
C PRO A 7 25.12 -5.99 55.28
N ALA A 8 24.00 -6.29 54.62
CA ALA A 8 22.66 -6.11 55.18
C ALA A 8 22.37 -7.00 56.40
N ALA A 9 22.91 -8.22 56.43
CA ALA A 9 22.79 -9.12 57.58
C ALA A 9 23.63 -8.63 58.76
N ARG A 10 24.83 -8.10 58.51
CA ARG A 10 25.66 -7.44 59.54
C ARG A 10 24.96 -6.21 60.10
N ALA A 11 24.46 -5.34 59.23
CA ALA A 11 23.71 -4.15 59.63
C ALA A 11 22.46 -4.49 60.46
N PHE A 12 21.76 -5.59 60.15
CA PHE A 12 20.69 -6.08 61.01
C PHE A 12 21.24 -6.51 62.37
N ILE A 13 22.27 -7.36 62.44
CA ILE A 13 22.85 -7.86 63.70
C ILE A 13 23.34 -6.72 64.60
N GLU A 14 24.06 -5.76 64.04
CA GLU A 14 24.65 -4.61 64.75
C GLU A 14 23.61 -3.51 65.04
N GLY A 15 22.50 -3.48 64.30
CA GLY A 15 21.46 -2.48 64.43
C GLY A 15 20.56 -2.66 65.67
N PRO A 16 19.73 -1.67 66.00
CA PRO A 16 18.84 -1.71 67.17
C PRO A 16 17.61 -2.62 67.00
N ASP A 17 17.28 -3.03 65.77
CA ASP A 17 16.09 -3.84 65.48
C ASP A 17 16.20 -5.25 66.08
N LEU A 18 15.21 -5.67 66.86
CA LEU A 18 15.15 -7.03 67.43
C LEU A 18 14.50 -8.07 66.51
N LEU A 19 13.70 -7.60 65.56
CA LEU A 19 12.88 -8.41 64.66
C LEU A 19 13.15 -8.01 63.20
N LEU A 20 13.32 -9.00 62.34
CA LEU A 20 13.39 -8.85 60.89
C LEU A 20 12.28 -9.66 60.26
N VAL A 21 11.46 -9.03 59.40
CA VAL A 21 10.46 -9.73 58.59
C VAL A 21 10.74 -9.42 57.12
N THR A 22 11.00 -10.45 56.32
CA THR A 22 11.36 -10.30 54.90
C THR A 22 10.96 -11.55 54.10
N LYS A 23 10.96 -11.50 52.76
CA LYS A 23 10.88 -12.69 51.91
C LYS A 23 12.20 -13.45 51.88
N ALA A 24 12.12 -14.78 51.90
CA ALA A 24 13.23 -15.69 51.66
C ALA A 24 13.49 -15.88 50.15
N ASN A 25 14.65 -16.42 49.80
CA ASN A 25 14.99 -16.78 48.41
C ASN A 25 14.47 -18.17 48.00
N MET A 26 13.69 -18.84 48.85
CA MET A 26 13.16 -20.18 48.65
C MET A 26 11.64 -20.16 48.47
N ARG A 27 11.13 -21.01 47.58
CA ARG A 27 9.68 -21.17 47.36
C ARG A 27 9.09 -22.18 48.33
N ALA A 28 7.85 -21.93 48.73
CA ALA A 28 7.06 -22.89 49.48
C ALA A 28 6.71 -24.10 48.61
N THR A 29 6.91 -25.29 49.16
CA THR A 29 6.50 -26.57 48.57
C THR A 29 5.15 -27.05 49.10
N VAL A 30 4.56 -26.32 50.06
CA VAL A 30 3.34 -26.69 50.80
C VAL A 30 2.39 -25.49 50.90
N HIS A 31 1.09 -25.76 50.99
CA HIS A 31 -0.03 -24.81 51.10
C HIS A 31 -0.33 -23.97 49.86
N ARG A 32 0.62 -23.17 49.38
CA ARG A 32 0.47 -22.40 48.12
C ARG A 32 1.83 -22.07 47.50
N PRO A 33 1.92 -21.97 46.16
CA PRO A 33 3.13 -21.50 45.50
C PRO A 33 3.38 -20.03 45.85
N GLY A 34 4.58 -19.72 46.33
CA GLY A 34 5.03 -18.37 46.67
C GLY A 34 6.36 -18.39 47.40
N TYR A 35 7.02 -17.24 47.55
CA TYR A 35 8.22 -17.13 48.37
C TYR A 35 7.89 -17.25 49.85
N LEU A 36 8.71 -18.01 50.57
CA LEU A 36 8.57 -18.16 52.02
C LEU A 36 8.84 -16.83 52.71
N ASP A 37 8.07 -16.53 53.73
CA ASP A 37 8.32 -15.48 54.70
C ASP A 37 9.43 -15.92 55.66
N TYR A 38 10.35 -15.01 55.95
CA TYR A 38 11.43 -15.16 56.90
C TYR A 38 11.21 -14.18 58.06
N ILE A 39 11.13 -14.73 59.27
CA ILE A 39 11.07 -13.96 60.51
C ILE A 39 12.30 -14.30 61.34
N GLY A 40 13.19 -13.32 61.49
CA GLY A 40 14.39 -13.42 62.32
C GLY A 40 14.21 -12.66 63.63
N VAL A 41 14.40 -13.33 64.77
CA VAL A 41 14.37 -12.73 66.10
C VAL A 41 15.74 -12.84 66.73
N LYS A 42 16.34 -11.70 67.11
CA LYS A 42 17.64 -11.72 67.80
C LYS A 42 17.52 -12.36 69.18
N ARG A 43 18.50 -13.17 69.53
CA ARG A 43 18.73 -13.62 70.91
C ARG A 43 19.81 -12.76 71.52
N LEU A 44 19.47 -12.15 72.65
CA LEU A 44 20.38 -11.30 73.40
C LEU A 44 20.82 -12.02 74.68
N ASP A 45 22.05 -11.78 75.13
CA ASP A 45 22.44 -12.10 76.50
C ASP A 45 21.93 -11.05 77.50
N ALA A 46 22.24 -11.26 78.79
CA ALA A 46 21.85 -10.36 79.88
C ALA A 46 22.47 -8.95 79.78
N SER A 47 23.53 -8.77 78.99
CA SER A 47 24.18 -7.49 78.71
C SER A 47 23.66 -6.80 77.45
N GLY A 48 22.70 -7.41 76.74
CA GLY A 48 22.13 -6.88 75.52
C GLY A 48 22.93 -7.19 74.25
N HIS A 49 23.98 -8.01 74.31
CA HIS A 49 24.75 -8.42 73.14
C HIS A 49 24.06 -9.55 72.40
N VAL A 50 24.13 -9.54 71.06
CA VAL A 50 23.53 -10.56 70.21
C VAL A 50 24.33 -11.86 70.31
N THR A 51 23.70 -12.90 70.84
CA THR A 51 24.28 -14.25 70.97
C THR A 51 23.78 -15.24 69.93
N GLY A 52 22.71 -14.90 69.21
CA GLY A 52 22.19 -15.73 68.13
C GLY A 52 20.91 -15.18 67.49
N GLU A 53 20.26 -16.00 66.67
CA GLU A 53 19.03 -15.66 65.97
C GLU A 53 18.08 -16.87 65.97
N LEU A 54 16.81 -16.64 66.29
CA LEU A 54 15.74 -17.61 66.08
C LEU A 54 15.04 -17.29 64.74
N ARG A 55 14.96 -18.28 63.85
CA ARG A 55 14.42 -18.12 62.51
C ARG A 55 13.13 -18.91 62.35
N PHE A 56 12.07 -18.23 61.91
CA PHE A 56 10.85 -18.86 61.45
C PHE A 56 10.78 -18.67 59.94
N VAL A 57 10.59 -19.77 59.22
CA VAL A 57 10.47 -19.74 57.76
C VAL A 57 9.18 -20.47 57.40
N GLY A 58 8.28 -19.80 56.67
CA GLY A 58 6.96 -20.34 56.41
C GLY A 58 6.14 -19.44 55.50
N LEU A 59 4.82 -19.60 55.51
CA LEU A 59 3.91 -18.67 54.88
C LEU A 59 2.98 -18.09 55.93
N PHE A 60 2.73 -16.79 55.89
CA PHE A 60 1.62 -16.22 56.64
C PHE A 60 0.29 -16.84 56.21
N THR A 61 -0.60 -17.08 57.17
CA THR A 61 -1.96 -17.57 56.93
C THR A 61 -2.83 -16.48 56.30
N SER A 62 -3.97 -16.86 55.71
CA SER A 62 -4.93 -15.91 55.10
C SER A 62 -5.37 -14.80 56.07
N THR A 63 -5.47 -15.09 57.36
CA THR A 63 -5.83 -14.12 58.41
C THR A 63 -4.88 -12.92 58.46
N ALA A 64 -3.58 -13.14 58.27
CA ALA A 64 -2.60 -12.05 58.24
C ALA A 64 -2.81 -11.12 57.04
N TYR A 65 -3.37 -11.64 55.94
CA TYR A 65 -3.68 -10.85 54.74
C TYR A 65 -5.06 -10.21 54.79
N SER A 66 -5.98 -10.64 55.67
CA SER A 66 -7.32 -10.06 55.78
C SER A 66 -7.49 -9.10 56.97
N ALA A 67 -6.62 -9.19 57.97
CA ALA A 67 -6.66 -8.31 59.15
C ALA A 67 -6.33 -6.85 58.78
N MET A 68 -6.91 -5.91 59.52
CA MET A 68 -6.58 -4.49 59.34
C MET A 68 -5.14 -4.25 59.81
N PRO A 69 -4.31 -3.47 59.09
CA PRO A 69 -2.95 -3.16 59.52
C PRO A 69 -2.88 -2.53 60.92
N SER A 70 -3.92 -1.80 61.32
CA SER A 70 -4.08 -1.22 62.66
C SER A 70 -4.27 -2.27 63.76
N GLU A 71 -4.67 -3.50 63.44
CA GLU A 71 -4.86 -4.58 64.42
C GLU A 71 -3.57 -5.39 64.61
N ILE A 72 -2.70 -5.45 63.60
CA ILE A 72 -1.44 -6.20 63.60
C ILE A 72 -0.41 -5.46 64.48
N PRO A 73 0.09 -6.06 65.58
CA PRO A 73 0.94 -5.36 66.55
C PRO A 73 2.18 -4.67 65.95
N LEU A 74 2.84 -5.32 64.99
CA LEU A 74 4.03 -4.78 64.33
C LEU A 74 3.71 -3.60 63.39
N LEU A 75 2.52 -3.58 62.79
CA LEU A 75 2.13 -2.58 61.80
C LEU A 75 1.36 -1.42 62.42
N ARG A 76 0.62 -1.64 63.51
CA ARG A 76 -0.25 -0.64 64.16
C ARG A 76 0.48 0.68 64.42
N LYS A 77 1.67 0.62 65.03
CA LYS A 77 2.45 1.83 65.33
C LYS A 77 3.00 2.48 64.07
N LYS A 78 3.51 1.67 63.13
CA LYS A 78 4.05 2.12 61.83
C LYS A 78 2.99 2.89 61.03
N THR A 79 1.78 2.34 60.94
CA THR A 79 0.67 2.96 60.21
C THR A 79 0.12 4.19 60.91
N ALA A 80 -0.03 4.16 62.25
CA ALA A 80 -0.44 5.32 63.03
C ALA A 80 0.54 6.49 62.88
N ASN A 81 1.84 6.23 63.00
CA ASN A 81 2.90 7.23 62.83
C ASN A 81 2.89 7.83 61.42
N ALA A 82 2.70 7.02 60.38
CA ALA A 82 2.60 7.52 59.01
C ALA A 82 1.39 8.45 58.82
N ILE A 83 0.23 8.11 59.40
CA ILE A 83 -0.97 8.95 59.33
C ILE A 83 -0.79 10.26 60.10
N GLU A 84 -0.22 10.19 61.30
CA GLU A 84 0.05 11.37 62.13
C GLU A 84 1.00 12.34 61.42
N ARG A 85 2.10 11.81 60.86
CA ARG A 85 3.10 12.59 60.12
C ARG A 85 2.56 13.19 58.82
N ALA A 86 1.49 12.64 58.24
CA ALA A 86 0.84 13.23 57.07
C ALA A 86 0.17 14.59 57.39
N GLY A 87 -0.12 14.88 58.66
CA GLY A 87 -0.56 16.20 59.12
C GLY A 87 -1.98 16.60 58.69
N PHE A 88 -2.79 15.67 58.18
CA PHE A 88 -4.18 15.96 57.82
C PHE A 88 -5.07 16.12 59.05
N LEU A 89 -6.06 17.01 58.96
CA LEU A 89 -7.09 17.15 60.00
C LEU A 89 -7.78 15.80 60.25
N PRO A 90 -7.93 15.37 61.52
CA PRO A 90 -8.60 14.13 61.86
C PRO A 90 -10.00 14.05 61.25
N ARG A 91 -10.37 12.88 60.72
CA ARG A 91 -11.66 12.61 60.04
C ARG A 91 -11.93 13.41 58.76
N SER A 92 -10.97 14.19 58.26
CA SER A 92 -11.07 14.84 56.94
C SER A 92 -11.16 13.81 55.81
N HIS A 93 -11.63 14.24 54.63
CA HIS A 93 -11.67 13.39 53.44
C HIS A 93 -10.29 12.83 53.08
N MET A 94 -9.24 13.67 53.14
CA MET A 94 -7.86 13.26 52.88
C MET A 94 -7.34 12.25 53.91
N ALA A 95 -7.64 12.43 55.20
CA ALA A 95 -7.27 11.47 56.25
C ALA A 95 -7.93 10.10 56.03
N LYS A 96 -9.22 10.07 55.64
CA LYS A 96 -9.94 8.82 55.32
C LYS A 96 -9.38 8.13 54.07
N ALA A 97 -9.07 8.91 53.03
CA ALA A 97 -8.48 8.38 51.80
C ALA A 97 -7.09 7.80 52.04
N LEU A 98 -6.24 8.49 52.82
CA LEU A 98 -4.92 7.99 53.20
C LEU A 98 -5.01 6.70 54.03
N GLN A 99 -5.94 6.64 54.98
CA GLN A 99 -6.20 5.42 55.75
C GLN A 99 -6.56 4.25 54.83
N ALA A 100 -7.49 4.47 53.90
CA ALA A 100 -7.90 3.44 52.94
C ALA A 100 -6.75 2.96 52.02
N ILE A 101 -5.82 3.86 51.66
CA ILE A 101 -4.60 3.51 50.91
C ILE A 101 -3.71 2.59 51.74
N ILE A 102 -3.47 2.92 53.01
CA ILE A 102 -2.64 2.13 53.93
C ILE A 102 -3.28 0.77 54.21
N ASP A 103 -4.60 0.72 54.43
CA ASP A 103 -5.34 -0.53 54.67
C ASP A 103 -5.25 -1.49 53.47
N ASN A 104 -5.22 -0.96 52.26
CA ASN A 104 -5.08 -1.71 51.01
C ASN A 104 -3.63 -1.86 50.53
N TYR A 105 -2.66 -1.35 51.26
CA TYR A 105 -1.25 -1.52 50.94
C TYR A 105 -0.87 -3.01 51.01
N PRO A 106 -0.01 -3.55 50.11
CA PRO A 106 0.30 -4.97 50.13
C PRO A 106 0.92 -5.34 51.47
N ARG A 107 0.38 -6.37 52.12
CA ARG A 107 0.75 -6.74 53.50
C ARG A 107 2.24 -7.06 53.62
N ASP A 108 2.78 -7.77 52.63
CA ASP A 108 4.21 -8.09 52.56
C ASP A 108 5.08 -6.85 52.46
N GLU A 109 4.62 -5.81 51.77
CA GLU A 109 5.34 -4.53 51.69
C GLU A 109 5.24 -3.73 52.98
N LEU A 110 4.09 -3.71 53.65
CA LEU A 110 3.93 -3.01 54.94
C LEU A 110 4.89 -3.52 56.01
N LEU A 111 5.22 -4.82 55.97
CA LEU A 111 6.15 -5.44 56.92
C LEU A 111 7.59 -4.95 56.71
N ASP A 112 8.02 -4.80 55.46
CA ASP A 112 9.41 -4.48 55.09
C ASP A 112 9.67 -2.96 54.97
N VAL A 113 8.69 -2.18 54.50
CA VAL A 113 8.83 -0.73 54.26
C VAL A 113 9.09 0.07 55.55
N THR A 114 9.91 1.11 55.46
CA THR A 114 10.10 2.06 56.57
C THR A 114 8.90 3.01 56.73
N GLU A 115 8.77 3.68 57.88
CA GLU A 115 7.71 4.68 58.09
C GLU A 115 7.79 5.85 57.09
N GLU A 116 9.00 6.26 56.72
CA GLU A 116 9.23 7.35 55.78
C GLU A 116 8.85 6.95 54.35
N GLU A 117 9.29 5.78 53.88
CA GLU A 117 8.91 5.25 52.57
C GLU A 117 7.40 4.98 52.46
N LEU A 118 6.78 4.48 53.55
CA LEU A 118 5.34 4.26 53.62
C LEU A 118 4.58 5.57 53.46
N LEU A 119 4.98 6.61 54.19
CA LEU A 119 4.39 7.93 54.08
C LEU A 119 4.56 8.51 52.68
N ALA A 120 5.79 8.49 52.13
CA ALA A 120 6.09 9.01 50.80
C ALA A 120 5.27 8.31 49.72
N THR A 121 5.21 6.97 49.75
CA THR A 121 4.46 6.19 48.77
C THR A 121 2.96 6.40 48.91
N SER A 122 2.43 6.37 50.14
CA SER A 122 1.00 6.56 50.39
C SER A 122 0.52 7.96 49.99
N MET A 123 1.33 9.00 50.23
CA MET A 123 1.06 10.36 49.75
C MET A 123 1.14 10.46 48.23
N GLY A 124 2.07 9.75 47.59
CA GLY A 124 2.12 9.64 46.14
C GLY A 124 0.85 9.00 45.56
N ILE A 125 0.36 7.92 46.17
CA ILE A 125 -0.90 7.25 45.80
C ILE A 125 -2.09 8.18 46.02
N LEU A 126 -2.11 8.95 47.10
CA LEU A 126 -3.19 9.90 47.37
C LEU A 126 -3.28 10.97 46.27
N ARG A 127 -2.15 11.53 45.83
CA ARG A 127 -2.08 12.52 44.73
C ARG A 127 -2.50 11.93 43.37
N LEU A 128 -2.42 10.61 43.19
CA LEU A 128 -2.87 9.92 41.98
C LEU A 128 -4.39 9.83 41.88
N GLN A 129 -5.12 9.84 42.99
CA GLN A 129 -6.60 9.82 42.93
C GLN A 129 -7.15 11.07 42.24
N GLU A 130 -6.42 12.19 42.27
CA GLU A 130 -6.80 13.43 41.60
C GLU A 130 -6.35 13.49 40.13
N ARG A 131 -5.40 12.63 39.71
CA ARG A 131 -4.80 12.66 38.36
C ARG A 131 -4.69 11.25 37.79
N GLN A 132 -5.48 10.95 36.75
CA GLN A 132 -5.45 9.67 36.02
C GLN A 132 -4.15 9.49 35.21
N ARG A 133 -3.02 9.36 35.88
CA ARG A 133 -1.70 9.20 35.26
C ARG A 133 -1.05 7.90 35.71
N LEU A 134 -0.16 7.40 34.86
CA LEU A 134 0.68 6.27 35.23
C LEU A 134 1.66 6.71 36.33
N ARG A 135 1.90 5.83 37.30
CA ARG A 135 2.96 6.02 38.31
C ARG A 135 3.65 4.72 38.66
N LEU A 136 4.95 4.80 38.92
CA LEU A 136 5.78 3.71 39.44
C LEU A 136 6.36 4.10 40.81
N PHE A 137 6.19 3.24 41.80
CA PHE A 137 6.93 3.29 43.06
C PHE A 137 7.84 2.08 43.13
N VAL A 138 9.14 2.31 43.35
CA VAL A 138 10.17 1.27 43.40
C VAL A 138 10.76 1.22 44.80
N ARG A 139 10.88 0.01 45.35
CA ARG A 139 11.54 -0.23 46.63
C ARG A 139 12.47 -1.45 46.53
N PRO A 140 13.78 -1.29 46.76
CA PRO A 140 14.69 -2.43 46.86
C PRO A 140 14.51 -3.19 48.18
N ASP A 141 14.60 -4.52 48.13
CA ASP A 141 14.74 -5.38 49.32
C ASP A 141 16.04 -5.04 50.08
N ARG A 142 16.02 -5.14 51.41
CA ARG A 142 17.17 -4.87 52.28
C ARG A 142 18.42 -5.69 51.92
N PHE A 143 18.25 -6.87 51.34
CA PHE A 143 19.34 -7.76 50.93
C PHE A 143 19.58 -7.78 49.41
N GLY A 144 18.90 -6.92 48.64
CA GLY A 144 19.06 -6.81 47.18
C GLY A 144 18.63 -8.06 46.40
N ARG A 145 17.78 -8.92 46.99
CA ARG A 145 17.30 -10.16 46.34
C ARG A 145 16.09 -9.91 45.44
N PHE A 146 15.32 -8.87 45.75
CA PHE A 146 14.13 -8.49 45.02
C PHE A 146 14.01 -6.97 44.94
N ILE A 147 13.29 -6.50 43.93
CA ILE A 147 12.83 -5.12 43.83
C ILE A 147 11.32 -5.14 43.69
N SER A 148 10.67 -4.44 44.61
CA SER A 148 9.22 -4.30 44.64
C SER A 148 8.80 -3.07 43.85
N CYS A 149 7.85 -3.27 42.93
CA CYS A 149 7.35 -2.23 42.04
C CYS A 149 5.83 -2.14 42.17
N LEU A 150 5.31 -1.02 42.63
CA LEU A 150 3.88 -0.70 42.57
C LEU A 150 3.63 0.19 41.36
N VAL A 151 2.94 -0.35 40.36
CA VAL A 151 2.59 0.33 39.12
C VAL A 151 1.09 0.64 39.12
N PHE A 152 0.75 1.91 38.97
CA PHE A 152 -0.62 2.36 38.80
C PHE A 152 -0.83 2.72 37.34
N VAL A 153 -1.82 2.10 36.70
CA VAL A 153 -2.12 2.27 35.26
C VAL A 153 -3.60 2.64 35.12
N PRO A 154 -4.00 3.59 34.26
CA PRO A 154 -5.41 3.82 33.93
C PRO A 154 -6.11 2.50 33.60
N ARG A 155 -7.23 2.23 34.29
CA ARG A 155 -7.93 0.94 34.25
C ARG A 155 -8.36 0.57 32.84
N ASP A 156 -8.75 1.57 32.05
CA ASP A 156 -9.17 1.42 30.66
C ASP A 156 -8.00 1.03 29.74
N ARG A 157 -6.75 1.29 30.13
CA ARG A 157 -5.53 0.89 29.40
C ARG A 157 -4.92 -0.43 29.87
N PHE A 158 -5.40 -0.99 30.99
CA PHE A 158 -4.80 -2.18 31.57
C PHE A 158 -5.34 -3.48 30.97
N ASN A 159 -4.47 -4.29 30.37
CA ASN A 159 -4.76 -5.65 29.91
C ASN A 159 -3.55 -6.58 30.12
N THR A 160 -3.69 -7.86 29.77
CA THR A 160 -2.66 -8.88 29.97
C THR A 160 -1.36 -8.57 29.22
N ASP A 161 -1.42 -7.97 28.04
CA ASP A 161 -0.23 -7.65 27.24
C ASP A 161 0.50 -6.44 27.78
N VAL A 162 -0.23 -5.41 28.20
CA VAL A 162 0.33 -4.27 28.94
C VAL A 162 1.03 -4.77 30.19
N ARG A 163 0.41 -5.65 30.99
CA ARG A 163 1.06 -6.27 32.16
C ARG A 163 2.38 -6.96 31.78
N ARG A 164 2.40 -7.77 30.71
CA ARG A 164 3.61 -8.48 30.25
C ARG A 164 4.72 -7.51 29.82
N ARG A 165 4.37 -6.44 29.09
CA ARG A 165 5.33 -5.39 28.68
C ARG A 165 5.93 -4.67 29.88
N ILE A 166 5.10 -4.30 30.86
CA ILE A 166 5.56 -3.67 32.11
C ILE A 166 6.53 -4.61 32.84
N GLN A 167 6.19 -5.90 32.99
CA GLN A 167 7.10 -6.88 33.60
C GLN A 167 8.43 -6.99 32.85
N ALA A 168 8.41 -7.04 31.52
CA ALA A 168 9.62 -7.12 30.70
C ALA A 168 10.53 -5.91 30.90
N ILE A 169 9.96 -4.69 30.87
CA ILE A 169 10.71 -3.44 31.10
C ILE A 169 11.35 -3.44 32.49
N LEU A 170 10.61 -3.83 33.54
CA LEU A 170 11.13 -3.85 34.91
C LEU A 170 12.20 -4.94 35.09
N VAL A 171 12.02 -6.12 34.50
CA VAL A 171 13.00 -7.21 34.56
C VAL A 171 14.29 -6.79 33.85
N GLU A 172 14.21 -6.20 32.67
CA GLU A 172 15.38 -5.69 31.94
C GLU A 172 16.09 -4.59 32.74
N ALA A 173 15.35 -3.58 33.21
CA ALA A 173 15.89 -2.41 33.91
C ALA A 173 16.67 -2.77 35.17
N PHE A 174 16.24 -3.80 35.90
CA PHE A 174 16.87 -4.20 37.16
C PHE A 174 17.85 -5.37 37.02
N ASN A 175 18.16 -5.79 35.79
CA ASN A 175 18.94 -7.01 35.53
C ASN A 175 18.33 -8.22 36.28
N GLY A 176 17.00 -8.31 36.22
CA GLY A 176 16.20 -9.31 36.90
C GLY A 176 16.24 -10.67 36.20
N VAL A 177 16.09 -11.73 36.98
CA VAL A 177 16.11 -13.12 36.49
C VAL A 177 14.70 -13.70 36.36
N ALA A 178 13.74 -13.14 37.10
CA ALA A 178 12.32 -13.51 37.03
C ALA A 178 11.48 -12.38 37.62
N SER A 179 10.17 -12.38 37.38
CA SER A 179 9.23 -11.54 38.12
C SER A 179 7.95 -12.31 38.49
N GLU A 180 7.40 -11.96 39.65
CA GLU A 180 6.05 -12.33 40.06
C GLU A 180 5.16 -11.09 40.06
N PHE A 181 3.86 -11.26 39.91
CA PHE A 181 2.94 -10.15 39.95
C PHE A 181 1.66 -10.49 40.73
N THR A 182 1.07 -9.48 41.34
CA THR A 182 -0.29 -9.49 41.86
C THR A 182 -1.04 -8.29 41.30
N GLN A 183 -2.23 -8.52 40.76
CA GLN A 183 -3.09 -7.44 40.26
C GLN A 183 -4.23 -7.18 41.24
N GLN A 184 -4.56 -5.91 41.45
CA GLN A 184 -5.74 -5.51 42.20
C GLN A 184 -6.55 -4.51 41.38
N LEU A 185 -7.78 -4.91 41.07
CA LEU A 185 -8.80 -4.08 40.46
C LEU A 185 -9.77 -3.66 41.57
N SER A 186 -10.05 -2.37 41.68
CA SER A 186 -10.99 -1.81 42.65
C SER A 186 -11.97 -0.87 41.93
N GLU A 187 -12.80 -0.13 42.66
CA GLU A 187 -13.62 0.96 42.11
C GLU A 187 -12.79 2.15 41.61
N SER A 188 -11.49 2.16 41.90
CA SER A 188 -10.56 3.15 41.35
C SER A 188 -10.52 3.12 39.83
N VAL A 189 -10.36 4.30 39.24
CA VAL A 189 -10.05 4.52 37.81
C VAL A 189 -8.65 4.05 37.43
N LEU A 190 -7.82 3.66 38.41
CA LEU A 190 -6.50 3.07 38.22
C LEU A 190 -6.51 1.60 38.62
N ALA A 191 -5.94 0.75 37.75
CA ALA A 191 -5.53 -0.60 38.09
C ALA A 191 -4.18 -0.55 38.82
N ARG A 192 -4.04 -1.33 39.91
CA ARG A 192 -2.76 -1.49 40.60
C ARG A 192 -2.15 -2.83 40.24
N LEU A 193 -0.93 -2.77 39.71
CA LEU A 193 -0.08 -3.92 39.46
C LEU A 193 1.10 -3.89 40.43
N HIS A 194 1.21 -4.90 41.28
CA HIS A 194 2.39 -5.11 42.11
C HIS A 194 3.29 -6.13 41.43
N VAL A 195 4.49 -5.72 41.03
CA VAL A 195 5.50 -6.59 40.41
C VAL A 195 6.68 -6.74 41.35
N MET A 196 7.04 -7.99 41.66
CA MET A 196 8.23 -8.31 42.43
C MET A 196 9.27 -8.90 41.49
N VAL A 197 10.31 -8.12 41.18
CA VAL A 197 11.41 -8.52 40.29
C VAL A 197 12.50 -9.18 41.12
N ARG A 198 12.91 -10.39 40.77
CA ARG A 198 14.00 -11.10 41.41
C ARG A 198 15.33 -10.69 40.81
N THR A 199 16.26 -10.26 41.65
CA THR A 199 17.59 -9.77 41.27
C THR A 199 18.69 -10.64 41.85
N GLN A 200 19.90 -10.46 41.36
CA GLN A 200 21.09 -11.00 42.01
C GLN A 200 21.69 -9.91 42.92
N PRO A 201 21.93 -10.18 44.22
CA PRO A 201 22.48 -9.19 45.13
C PRO A 201 23.79 -8.57 44.59
N GLY A 202 23.85 -7.24 44.55
CA GLY A 202 25.01 -6.48 44.06
C GLY A 202 25.10 -6.36 42.52
N GLN A 203 24.15 -6.90 41.76
CA GLN A 203 24.14 -6.86 40.29
C GLN A 203 23.04 -5.97 39.70
N VAL A 204 22.32 -5.23 40.55
CA VAL A 204 21.30 -4.28 40.11
C VAL A 204 22.01 -3.02 39.59
N PRO A 205 21.81 -2.63 38.32
CA PRO A 205 22.41 -1.43 37.77
C PRO A 205 21.80 -0.16 38.40
N ALA A 206 22.43 0.99 38.19
CA ALA A 206 21.79 2.27 38.51
C ALA A 206 20.55 2.45 37.63
N TYR A 207 19.45 2.92 38.22
CA TYR A 207 18.18 3.14 37.52
C TYR A 207 17.57 4.48 37.90
N ASP A 208 16.86 5.10 36.96
CA ASP A 208 16.03 6.27 37.19
C ASP A 208 14.55 5.88 37.13
N VAL A 209 13.83 6.09 38.24
CA VAL A 209 12.40 5.78 38.34
C VAL A 209 11.59 6.61 37.33
N HIS A 210 11.97 7.85 37.05
CA HIS A 210 11.27 8.71 36.10
C HIS A 210 11.44 8.26 34.65
N GLU A 211 12.64 7.78 34.30
CA GLU A 211 12.89 7.16 32.99
C GLU A 211 12.05 5.89 32.83
N LEU A 212 12.01 5.03 33.85
CA LEU A 212 11.19 3.81 33.84
C LEU A 212 9.69 4.13 33.74
N GLU A 213 9.21 5.15 34.45
CA GLU A 213 7.82 5.63 34.28
C GLU A 213 7.53 6.06 32.85
N THR A 214 8.45 6.80 32.22
CA THR A 214 8.31 7.22 30.82
C THR A 214 8.24 6.02 29.87
N ARG A 215 9.16 5.07 30.02
CA ARG A 215 9.22 3.84 29.21
C ARG A 215 7.94 3.00 29.36
N ILE A 216 7.48 2.81 30.60
CA ILE A 216 6.23 2.09 30.90
C ILE A 216 5.02 2.87 30.34
N GLY A 217 5.01 4.19 30.48
CA GLY A 217 3.98 5.07 29.91
C GLY A 217 3.82 4.87 28.41
N LEU A 218 4.92 4.92 27.65
CA LEU A 218 4.95 4.65 26.21
C LEU A 218 4.43 3.25 25.87
N ALA A 219 4.85 2.23 26.62
CA ALA A 219 4.41 0.85 26.39
C ALA A 219 2.92 0.60 26.68
N THR A 220 2.27 1.49 27.42
CA THR A 220 0.83 1.45 27.77
C THR A 220 -0.05 2.34 26.89
N ARG A 221 0.53 3.05 25.90
CA ARG A 221 -0.24 3.91 24.98
C ARG A 221 -1.14 3.06 24.08
N ARG A 222 -2.33 3.59 23.79
CA ARG A 222 -3.22 3.00 22.78
C ARG A 222 -2.80 3.46 21.40
N TRP A 223 -3.01 2.60 20.41
CA TRP A 223 -2.82 2.96 19.00
C TRP A 223 -3.56 4.24 18.61
N ALA A 224 -4.78 4.47 19.14
CA ALA A 224 -5.54 5.69 18.89
C ALA A 224 -4.90 6.95 19.48
N ASP A 225 -4.20 6.86 20.61
CA ASP A 225 -3.45 7.98 21.19
C ASP A 225 -2.28 8.36 20.26
N ASP A 226 -1.59 7.36 19.72
CA ASP A 226 -0.48 7.56 18.77
C ASP A 226 -0.98 8.11 17.43
N LEU A 227 -2.15 7.67 16.97
CA LEU A 227 -2.78 8.19 15.76
C LEU A 227 -3.13 9.66 15.94
N ARG A 228 -3.76 10.04 17.06
CA ARG A 228 -4.12 11.43 17.33
C ARG A 228 -2.91 12.34 17.24
N ASP A 229 -1.85 12.00 17.98
CA ASP A 229 -0.65 12.83 18.03
C ASP A 229 0.02 12.93 16.65
N ALA A 230 0.10 11.82 15.90
CA ALA A 230 0.68 11.80 14.56
C ALA A 230 -0.17 12.57 13.51
N VAL A 231 -1.50 12.52 13.63
CA VAL A 231 -2.41 13.30 12.76
C VAL A 231 -2.28 14.80 13.04
N LEU A 232 -2.23 15.19 14.32
CA LEU A 232 -2.05 16.60 14.71
C LEU A 232 -0.68 17.13 14.28
N GLU A 233 0.38 16.32 14.38
CA GLU A 233 1.73 16.65 13.91
C GLU A 233 1.75 16.91 12.39
N GLN A 234 1.08 16.06 11.60
CA GLN A 234 1.12 16.13 10.13
C GLN A 234 0.19 17.19 9.53
N TYR A 235 -1.01 17.37 10.10
CA TYR A 235 -2.07 18.22 9.53
C TYR A 235 -2.38 19.49 10.34
N GLY A 236 -1.69 19.70 11.48
CA GLY A 236 -1.96 20.80 12.40
C GLY A 236 -3.20 20.57 13.28
N GLU A 237 -3.43 21.48 14.23
CA GLU A 237 -4.48 21.28 15.24
C GLU A 237 -5.90 21.25 14.68
N GLU A 238 -6.24 22.18 13.79
CA GLU A 238 -7.61 22.33 13.27
C GLU A 238 -8.00 21.14 12.38
N ARG A 239 -7.27 20.95 11.26
CA ARG A 239 -7.55 19.85 10.32
C ARG A 239 -7.29 18.49 10.96
N GLY A 240 -6.23 18.37 11.76
CA GLY A 240 -5.92 17.12 12.45
C GLY A 240 -7.00 16.69 13.43
N SER A 241 -7.60 17.63 14.17
CA SER A 241 -8.71 17.31 15.08
C SER A 241 -9.98 16.86 14.36
N GLU A 242 -10.29 17.44 13.20
CA GLU A 242 -11.41 17.02 12.35
C GLU A 242 -11.19 15.60 11.81
N LEU A 243 -10.01 15.35 11.26
CA LEU A 243 -9.62 14.04 10.74
C LEU A 243 -9.62 12.96 11.83
N PHE A 244 -9.09 13.26 13.01
CA PHE A 244 -9.12 12.34 14.14
C PHE A 244 -10.55 12.07 14.63
N ARG A 245 -11.43 13.07 14.65
CA ARG A 245 -12.85 12.86 14.98
C ARG A 245 -13.52 11.89 13.99
N ARG A 246 -13.20 12.03 12.70
CA ARG A 246 -13.77 11.21 11.63
C ARG A 246 -13.22 9.78 11.61
N TYR A 247 -11.91 9.60 11.82
CA TYR A 247 -11.22 8.32 11.60
C TYR A 247 -10.61 7.65 12.84
N GLY A 248 -10.55 8.32 14.00
CA GLY A 248 -9.80 7.86 15.17
C GLY A 248 -10.18 6.47 15.66
N GLU A 249 -11.47 6.12 15.58
CA GLU A 249 -12.02 4.80 15.93
C GLU A 249 -12.45 3.98 14.71
N ALA A 250 -12.19 4.47 13.49
CA ALA A 250 -12.66 3.84 12.25
C ALA A 250 -11.84 2.62 11.82
N PHE A 251 -10.63 2.45 12.36
CA PHE A 251 -9.70 1.39 11.97
C PHE A 251 -9.96 0.09 12.74
N PRO A 252 -10.16 -1.05 12.04
CA PRO A 252 -10.43 -2.34 12.69
C PRO A 252 -9.20 -2.88 13.44
N ALA A 253 -9.41 -3.83 14.35
CA ALA A 253 -8.33 -4.44 15.14
C ALA A 253 -7.19 -5.00 14.28
N GLY A 254 -7.50 -5.76 13.23
CA GLY A 254 -6.47 -6.32 12.33
C GLY A 254 -5.59 -5.26 11.68
N TYR A 255 -6.16 -4.13 11.25
CA TYR A 255 -5.36 -3.03 10.70
C TYR A 255 -4.40 -2.44 11.76
N ARG A 256 -4.88 -2.26 12.99
CA ARG A 256 -4.07 -1.71 14.09
C ARG A 256 -2.98 -2.67 14.58
N GLU A 257 -3.15 -3.97 14.34
CA GLU A 257 -2.11 -4.98 14.58
C GLU A 257 -1.05 -4.98 13.48
N ASP A 258 -1.46 -4.77 12.22
CA ASP A 258 -0.58 -4.80 11.06
C ASP A 258 0.19 -3.49 10.81
N TYR A 259 -0.38 -2.34 11.16
CA TYR A 259 0.19 -1.03 10.85
C TYR A 259 0.35 -0.13 12.07
N ALA A 260 1.52 0.51 12.16
CA ALA A 260 1.77 1.58 13.12
C ALA A 260 0.89 2.81 12.82
N ALA A 261 0.50 3.53 13.86
CA ALA A 261 -0.38 4.69 13.75
C ALA A 261 0.15 5.76 12.76
N ARG A 262 1.47 5.97 12.69
CA ARG A 262 2.10 6.91 11.74
C ARG A 262 1.88 6.51 10.28
N ALA A 263 1.88 5.22 9.95
CA ALA A 263 1.56 4.76 8.60
C ALA A 263 0.07 5.00 8.25
N ALA A 264 -0.80 4.88 9.25
CA ALA A 264 -2.24 5.13 9.10
C ALA A 264 -2.57 6.60 8.83
N VAL A 265 -1.71 7.54 9.23
CA VAL A 265 -1.86 8.98 8.90
C VAL A 265 -1.81 9.22 7.39
N TYR A 266 -0.92 8.51 6.69
CA TYR A 266 -0.85 8.58 5.22
C TYR A 266 -2.11 7.99 4.59
N ASP A 267 -2.50 6.78 4.99
CA ASP A 267 -3.70 6.12 4.50
C ASP A 267 -4.95 6.98 4.73
N LEU A 268 -5.06 7.61 5.91
CA LEU A 268 -6.13 8.54 6.24
C LEU A 268 -6.18 9.70 5.25
N GLY A 269 -5.03 10.32 4.92
CA GLY A 269 -4.96 11.39 3.94
C GLY A 269 -5.43 10.97 2.55
N VAL A 270 -5.09 9.75 2.13
CA VAL A 270 -5.56 9.17 0.85
C VAL A 270 -7.08 8.93 0.89
N MET A 271 -7.59 8.34 1.97
CA MET A 271 -9.02 8.03 2.12
C MET A 271 -9.90 9.28 2.18
N ASP A 272 -9.40 10.36 2.76
CA ASP A 272 -10.13 11.61 2.89
C ASP A 272 -10.36 12.31 1.54
N GLY A 273 -9.50 12.06 0.54
CA GLY A 273 -9.66 12.52 -0.83
C GLY A 273 -10.65 11.70 -1.68
N LEU A 274 -11.18 10.58 -1.18
CA LEU A 274 -12.08 9.71 -1.93
C LEU A 274 -13.52 10.23 -1.93
N SER A 275 -14.22 10.00 -3.04
CA SER A 275 -15.63 10.36 -3.22
C SER A 275 -16.32 9.43 -4.21
N PRO A 276 -17.66 9.44 -4.33
CA PRO A 276 -18.35 8.70 -5.39
C PRO A 276 -17.88 9.05 -6.81
N ALA A 277 -17.42 10.29 -7.03
CA ALA A 277 -16.90 10.74 -8.33
C ALA A 277 -15.44 10.32 -8.58
N SER A 278 -14.68 10.06 -7.51
CA SER A 278 -13.30 9.57 -7.56
C SER A 278 -13.13 8.46 -6.50
N PRO A 279 -13.68 7.26 -6.76
CA PRO A 279 -13.83 6.24 -5.73
C PRO A 279 -12.55 5.43 -5.49
N LEU A 280 -11.52 5.58 -6.32
CA LEU A 280 -10.34 4.73 -6.34
C LEU A 280 -9.07 5.56 -6.11
N ALA A 281 -8.26 5.14 -5.15
CA ALA A 281 -6.89 5.64 -4.96
C ALA A 281 -5.96 4.46 -4.68
N MET A 282 -4.65 4.67 -4.83
CA MET A 282 -3.66 3.60 -4.75
C MET A 282 -2.37 4.08 -4.09
N ASN A 283 -1.62 3.15 -3.52
CA ASN A 283 -0.29 3.43 -3.02
C ASN A 283 0.63 2.20 -3.17
N LEU A 284 1.61 2.31 -4.05
CA LEU A 284 2.74 1.38 -4.15
C LEU A 284 3.88 1.87 -3.24
N TYR A 285 4.41 1.02 -2.38
CA TYR A 285 5.48 1.36 -1.45
C TYR A 285 6.35 0.16 -1.08
N VAL A 286 7.53 0.43 -0.53
CA VAL A 286 8.42 -0.58 0.07
C VAL A 286 8.20 -0.54 1.59
N PRO A 287 7.85 -1.65 2.25
CA PRO A 287 7.78 -1.69 3.71
C PRO A 287 9.15 -1.46 4.35
N VAL A 288 9.16 -0.86 5.54
CA VAL A 288 10.37 -0.68 6.35
C VAL A 288 10.95 -2.08 6.66
N GLU A 289 12.27 -2.24 6.52
CA GLU A 289 12.99 -3.52 6.72
C GLU A 289 12.58 -4.66 5.77
N ALA A 290 11.88 -4.36 4.67
CA ALA A 290 11.56 -5.36 3.66
C ALA A 290 12.82 -5.92 2.98
N ARG A 291 12.83 -7.22 2.69
CA ARG A 291 13.84 -7.82 1.80
C ARG A 291 13.79 -7.15 0.42
N ALA A 292 14.93 -7.14 -0.27
CA ALA A 292 15.00 -6.72 -1.66
C ALA A 292 13.95 -7.46 -2.52
N GLY A 293 13.27 -6.73 -3.39
CA GLY A 293 12.21 -7.27 -4.26
C GLY A 293 10.83 -7.40 -3.61
N THR A 294 10.64 -7.02 -2.36
CA THR A 294 9.31 -7.01 -1.71
C THR A 294 8.67 -5.63 -1.75
N LEU A 295 7.47 -5.55 -2.30
CA LEU A 295 6.66 -4.34 -2.38
C LEU A 295 5.31 -4.57 -1.72
N ARG A 296 4.62 -3.48 -1.40
CA ARG A 296 3.21 -3.51 -1.02
C ARG A 296 2.42 -2.54 -1.87
N PHE A 297 1.20 -2.92 -2.19
CA PHE A 297 0.29 -2.13 -3.02
C PHE A 297 -1.07 -2.05 -2.33
N LYS A 298 -1.41 -0.86 -1.84
CA LYS A 298 -2.74 -0.57 -1.30
C LYS A 298 -3.64 -0.06 -2.39
N VAL A 299 -4.83 -0.64 -2.49
CA VAL A 299 -5.95 -0.11 -3.24
C VAL A 299 -7.01 0.37 -2.25
N PHE A 300 -7.38 1.64 -2.38
CA PHE A 300 -8.41 2.28 -1.57
C PHE A 300 -9.65 2.44 -2.43
N HIS A 301 -10.79 1.95 -1.96
CA HIS A 301 -12.04 2.02 -2.71
C HIS A 301 -13.20 2.54 -1.86
N TYR A 302 -13.94 3.51 -2.39
CA TYR A 302 -15.10 4.11 -1.75
C TYR A 302 -16.32 3.20 -1.84
N GLY A 303 -16.94 2.88 -0.70
CA GLY A 303 -18.21 2.17 -0.60
C GLY A 303 -18.14 0.64 -0.70
N SER A 304 -17.34 0.10 -1.61
CA SER A 304 -17.25 -1.35 -1.86
C SER A 304 -15.83 -1.91 -1.81
N ALA A 305 -15.72 -3.21 -1.51
CA ALA A 305 -14.48 -3.95 -1.64
C ALA A 305 -14.14 -4.18 -3.11
N VAL A 306 -12.85 -4.30 -3.40
CA VAL A 306 -12.31 -4.63 -4.71
C VAL A 306 -12.30 -6.15 -4.89
N PRO A 307 -12.99 -6.74 -5.89
CA PRO A 307 -12.95 -8.18 -6.10
C PRO A 307 -11.54 -8.68 -6.45
N LEU A 308 -11.11 -9.76 -5.80
CA LEU A 308 -9.85 -10.43 -6.10
C LEU A 308 -9.77 -10.93 -7.54
N SER A 309 -10.88 -11.44 -8.07
CA SER A 309 -10.98 -11.94 -9.45
C SER A 309 -10.72 -10.86 -10.50
N GLU A 310 -10.87 -9.59 -10.14
CA GLU A 310 -10.60 -8.46 -11.03
C GLU A 310 -9.18 -7.91 -10.83
N SER A 311 -8.72 -7.81 -9.58
CA SER A 311 -7.43 -7.19 -9.24
C SER A 311 -6.21 -8.12 -9.42
N LEU A 312 -6.30 -9.40 -9.04
CA LEU A 312 -5.17 -10.33 -9.13
C LEU A 312 -4.64 -10.51 -10.56
N PRO A 313 -5.50 -10.75 -11.57
CA PRO A 313 -5.01 -10.90 -12.94
C PRO A 313 -4.30 -9.64 -13.43
N MET A 314 -4.77 -8.45 -13.06
CA MET A 314 -4.13 -7.19 -13.45
C MET A 314 -2.74 -7.05 -12.81
N LEU A 315 -2.59 -7.37 -11.52
CA LEU A 315 -1.29 -7.34 -10.84
C LEU A 315 -0.30 -8.34 -11.46
N GLU A 316 -0.74 -9.56 -11.76
CA GLU A 316 0.13 -10.56 -12.41
C GLU A 316 0.58 -10.13 -13.82
N ARG A 317 -0.31 -9.47 -14.57
CA ARG A 317 0.02 -8.88 -15.89
C ARG A 317 0.93 -7.66 -15.80
N MET A 318 0.96 -6.96 -14.66
CA MET A 318 1.93 -5.91 -14.35
C MET A 318 3.32 -6.47 -13.97
N GLY A 319 3.46 -7.79 -13.81
CA GLY A 319 4.76 -8.45 -13.65
C GLY A 319 5.16 -8.75 -12.21
N VAL A 320 4.23 -8.63 -11.26
CA VAL A 320 4.46 -8.98 -9.85
C VAL A 320 3.81 -10.32 -9.49
N LYS A 321 4.38 -11.01 -8.52
CA LYS A 321 3.72 -12.14 -7.86
C LYS A 321 3.00 -11.64 -6.61
N VAL A 322 1.71 -11.94 -6.48
CA VAL A 322 0.95 -11.61 -5.27
C VAL A 322 1.12 -12.75 -4.26
N ARG A 323 1.60 -12.43 -3.05
CA ARG A 323 1.88 -13.42 -2.00
C ARG A 323 0.79 -13.48 -0.94
N GLU A 324 0.23 -12.34 -0.61
CA GLU A 324 -0.81 -12.21 0.39
C GLU A 324 -1.69 -11.00 0.07
N GLU A 325 -2.90 -11.01 0.63
CA GLU A 325 -3.86 -9.92 0.58
C GLU A 325 -4.35 -9.67 2.01
N ARG A 326 -4.47 -8.39 2.37
CA ARG A 326 -5.06 -7.97 3.64
C ARG A 326 -6.16 -6.93 3.40
N PRO A 327 -7.44 -7.34 3.40
CA PRO A 327 -8.56 -6.42 3.27
C PRO A 327 -8.97 -5.82 4.63
N TYR A 328 -9.21 -4.52 4.66
CA TYR A 328 -9.68 -3.79 5.82
C TYR A 328 -10.87 -2.90 5.44
N ARG A 329 -11.98 -3.07 6.15
CA ARG A 329 -13.12 -2.17 6.08
C ARG A 329 -12.94 -1.07 7.12
N ILE A 330 -12.75 0.15 6.65
CA ILE A 330 -12.67 1.35 7.48
C ILE A 330 -14.06 1.96 7.56
N GLU A 331 -14.50 2.32 8.77
CA GLU A 331 -15.84 2.85 9.03
C GLU A 331 -15.74 4.28 9.59
N PRO A 332 -15.61 5.31 8.72
CA PRO A 332 -15.51 6.69 9.16
C PRO A 332 -16.80 7.15 9.87
N GLN A 333 -16.66 7.93 10.93
CA GLN A 333 -17.81 8.62 11.51
C GLN A 333 -18.32 9.69 10.53
N GLY A 334 -19.64 9.78 10.34
CA GLY A 334 -20.20 10.82 9.48
C GLY A 334 -20.38 12.15 10.21
N ASN A 335 -20.83 13.15 9.46
CA ASN A 335 -21.13 14.47 10.00
C ASN A 335 -22.54 14.46 10.62
N GLY A 336 -22.67 14.03 11.88
CA GLY A 336 -23.95 14.00 12.61
C GLY A 336 -24.48 12.57 12.83
N SER A 337 -25.77 12.34 12.55
CA SER A 337 -26.47 11.06 12.83
C SER A 337 -26.35 10.00 11.73
N GLU A 338 -25.69 10.29 10.62
CA GLU A 338 -25.44 9.32 9.53
C GLU A 338 -24.03 8.75 9.66
N SER A 339 -23.89 7.43 9.60
CA SER A 339 -22.59 6.77 9.48
C SER A 339 -21.94 7.16 8.15
N GLY A 340 -20.66 7.49 8.16
CA GLY A 340 -19.92 7.75 6.92
C GLY A 340 -19.89 6.50 6.03
N ASN A 341 -19.88 6.68 4.71
CA ASN A 341 -19.72 5.56 3.79
C ASN A 341 -18.38 4.85 4.06
N PRO A 342 -18.36 3.50 4.07
CA PRO A 342 -17.16 2.74 4.36
C PRO A 342 -16.11 2.95 3.27
N VAL A 343 -14.85 2.90 3.66
CA VAL A 343 -13.72 2.87 2.73
C VAL A 343 -13.02 1.53 2.89
N TRP A 344 -12.77 0.85 1.78
CA TRP A 344 -12.04 -0.41 1.77
C TRP A 344 -10.59 -0.15 1.44
N ILE A 345 -9.69 -0.68 2.27
CA ILE A 345 -8.26 -0.77 1.98
C ILE A 345 -7.95 -2.23 1.69
N THR A 346 -7.49 -2.55 0.49
CA THR A 346 -6.93 -3.86 0.17
C THR A 346 -5.43 -3.70 -0.01
N ASP A 347 -4.64 -4.24 0.93
CA ASP A 347 -3.17 -4.21 0.85
C ASP A 347 -2.62 -5.55 0.33
N PHE A 348 -2.03 -5.52 -0.86
CA PHE A 348 -1.38 -6.66 -1.49
C PHE A 348 0.12 -6.71 -1.16
N GLY A 349 0.57 -7.86 -0.65
CA GLY A 349 2.00 -8.19 -0.56
C GLY A 349 2.51 -8.66 -1.92
N LEU A 350 3.40 -7.89 -2.53
CA LEU A 350 3.93 -8.12 -3.88
C LEU A 350 5.39 -8.57 -3.83
N GLU A 351 5.76 -9.45 -4.75
CA GLU A 351 7.14 -9.86 -4.99
C GLU A 351 7.53 -9.60 -6.45
N LEU A 352 8.64 -8.90 -6.63
CA LEU A 352 9.28 -8.72 -7.92
C LEU A 352 9.91 -10.03 -8.41
N PRO A 353 10.02 -10.26 -9.73
CA PRO A 353 10.81 -11.34 -10.29
C PRO A 353 12.25 -11.33 -9.76
N GLU A 354 12.83 -12.52 -9.61
CA GLU A 354 14.21 -12.65 -9.13
C GLU A 354 15.20 -11.92 -10.04
N GLY A 355 16.13 -11.17 -9.45
CA GLY A 355 17.11 -10.36 -10.17
C GLY A 355 16.57 -9.05 -10.76
N MET A 356 15.28 -8.73 -10.60
CA MET A 356 14.72 -7.44 -11.04
C MET A 356 14.96 -6.37 -9.97
N GLU A 357 15.74 -5.36 -10.32
CA GLU A 357 15.90 -4.13 -9.52
C GLU A 357 15.02 -3.02 -10.10
N VAL A 358 14.25 -2.35 -9.23
CA VAL A 358 13.33 -1.29 -9.63
C VAL A 358 13.49 -0.09 -8.70
N ASP A 359 13.70 1.08 -9.29
CA ASP A 359 13.59 2.36 -8.60
C ASP A 359 12.11 2.70 -8.37
N ILE A 360 11.63 2.37 -7.17
CA ILE A 360 10.22 2.51 -6.81
C ILE A 360 9.74 3.96 -6.88
N ASP A 361 10.57 4.93 -6.53
CA ASP A 361 10.16 6.34 -6.56
C ASP A 361 9.86 6.80 -7.99
N ARG A 362 10.57 6.27 -8.99
CA ARG A 362 10.32 6.54 -10.41
C ARG A 362 9.10 5.81 -10.95
N VAL A 363 8.92 4.53 -10.60
CA VAL A 363 7.85 3.71 -11.19
C VAL A 363 6.53 3.81 -10.45
N LYS A 364 6.51 4.31 -9.19
CA LYS A 364 5.32 4.34 -8.34
C LYS A 364 4.13 5.01 -9.03
N GLY A 365 4.34 6.19 -9.61
CA GLY A 365 3.29 6.91 -10.33
C GLY A 365 2.83 6.17 -11.59
N VAL A 366 3.79 5.68 -12.38
CA VAL A 366 3.54 4.97 -13.63
C VAL A 366 2.76 3.67 -13.40
N PHE A 367 3.11 2.92 -12.35
CA PHE A 367 2.43 1.69 -11.95
C PHE A 367 0.99 1.94 -11.53
N GLN A 368 0.77 2.94 -10.67
CA GLN A 368 -0.58 3.29 -10.19
C GLN A 368 -1.47 3.76 -11.34
N ASP A 369 -0.95 4.62 -12.22
CA ASP A 369 -1.70 5.11 -13.37
C ASP A 369 -2.01 3.98 -14.36
N ALA A 370 -1.04 3.12 -14.69
CA ALA A 370 -1.27 1.98 -15.57
C ALA A 370 -2.31 1.00 -15.00
N PHE A 371 -2.24 0.70 -13.70
CA PHE A 371 -3.24 -0.14 -13.02
C PHE A 371 -4.62 0.53 -13.05
N ALA A 372 -4.72 1.84 -12.77
CA ALA A 372 -5.98 2.58 -12.83
C ALA A 372 -6.59 2.61 -14.24
N GLN A 373 -5.77 2.76 -15.28
CA GLN A 373 -6.23 2.71 -16.67
C GLN A 373 -6.70 1.31 -17.07
N ALA A 374 -6.00 0.25 -16.65
CA ALA A 374 -6.42 -1.14 -16.88
C ALA A 374 -7.72 -1.46 -16.14
N TRP A 375 -7.83 -1.01 -14.89
CA TRP A 375 -9.03 -1.12 -14.06
C TRP A 375 -10.25 -0.45 -14.73
N ALA A 376 -10.05 0.75 -15.28
CA ALA A 376 -11.10 1.47 -16.00
C ALA A 376 -11.38 0.94 -17.43
N GLY A 377 -10.69 -0.12 -17.88
CA GLY A 377 -10.82 -0.67 -19.23
C GLY A 377 -10.31 0.24 -20.34
N LYS A 378 -9.51 1.27 -20.01
CA LYS A 378 -8.93 2.22 -20.99
C LYS A 378 -7.69 1.66 -21.68
N VAL A 379 -7.05 0.65 -21.09
CA VAL A 379 -5.97 -0.12 -21.70
C VAL A 379 -6.20 -1.61 -21.44
N GLU A 380 -5.61 -2.46 -22.27
CA GLU A 380 -5.70 -3.93 -22.11
C GLU A 380 -4.81 -4.42 -20.96
N SER A 381 -5.26 -5.49 -20.30
CA SER A 381 -4.52 -6.20 -19.24
C SER A 381 -3.81 -7.43 -19.81
N ASP A 382 -2.75 -7.22 -20.57
CA ASP A 382 -1.90 -8.26 -21.19
C ASP A 382 -0.45 -8.21 -20.68
N ASP A 383 0.42 -9.11 -21.17
CA ASP A 383 1.78 -9.24 -20.62
C ASP A 383 2.68 -8.05 -20.95
N LEU A 384 2.32 -7.18 -21.90
CA LEU A 384 3.09 -5.96 -22.14
C LEU A 384 3.07 -5.00 -20.96
N ASN A 385 2.08 -5.11 -20.07
CA ASN A 385 2.01 -4.31 -18.84
C ASN A 385 3.20 -4.57 -17.89
N ARG A 386 3.91 -5.68 -18.04
CA ARG A 386 5.18 -5.93 -17.34
C ARG A 386 6.26 -4.90 -17.65
N LEU A 387 6.17 -4.22 -18.80
CA LEU A 387 7.10 -3.14 -19.18
C LEU A 387 6.96 -1.90 -18.31
N VAL A 388 5.88 -1.75 -17.53
CA VAL A 388 5.78 -0.68 -16.54
C VAL A 388 6.90 -0.81 -15.51
N LEU A 389 7.11 -2.00 -14.95
CA LEU A 389 8.20 -2.25 -14.01
C LEU A 389 9.53 -2.51 -14.72
N GLY A 390 9.52 -3.32 -15.79
CA GLY A 390 10.75 -3.73 -16.47
C GLY A 390 11.43 -2.64 -17.31
N ALA A 391 10.68 -1.63 -17.76
CA ALA A 391 11.19 -0.57 -18.63
C ALA A 391 10.80 0.85 -18.19
N GLY A 392 9.94 1.00 -17.17
CA GLY A 392 9.43 2.31 -16.75
C GLY A 392 8.50 2.96 -17.78
N LEU A 393 7.88 2.17 -18.67
CA LEU A 393 7.02 2.68 -19.73
C LEU A 393 5.62 3.00 -19.22
N GLU A 394 5.06 4.12 -19.67
CA GLU A 394 3.67 4.48 -19.40
C GLU A 394 2.68 3.62 -20.19
N ALA A 395 1.44 3.48 -19.69
CA ALA A 395 0.40 2.68 -20.35
C ALA A 395 0.12 3.12 -21.80
N ARG A 396 0.25 4.42 -22.07
CA ARG A 396 0.12 4.98 -23.43
C ARG A 396 1.28 4.58 -24.34
N GLN A 397 2.50 4.57 -23.82
CA GLN A 397 3.68 4.12 -24.56
C GLN A 397 3.60 2.63 -24.89
N ILE A 398 3.15 1.83 -23.92
CA ILE A 398 2.92 0.39 -24.11
C ILE A 398 1.88 0.14 -25.22
N SER A 399 0.87 1.00 -25.33
CA SER A 399 -0.13 0.91 -26.39
C SER A 399 0.45 1.05 -27.82
N ILE A 400 1.62 1.69 -27.99
CA ILE A 400 2.34 1.71 -29.28
C ILE A 400 2.76 0.28 -29.65
N LEU A 401 3.47 -0.39 -28.73
CA LEU A 401 3.95 -1.77 -28.92
C LEU A 401 2.77 -2.72 -29.12
N ARG A 402 1.70 -2.55 -28.34
CA ARG A 402 0.49 -3.35 -28.46
C ARG A 402 -0.16 -3.20 -29.84
N ALA A 403 -0.29 -1.98 -30.34
CA ALA A 403 -0.86 -1.72 -31.67
C ALA A 403 -0.02 -2.35 -32.79
N TYR A 404 1.31 -2.26 -32.73
CA TYR A 404 2.19 -2.95 -33.68
C TYR A 404 2.11 -4.48 -33.56
N ALA A 405 2.01 -5.04 -32.35
CA ALA A 405 1.84 -6.48 -32.14
C ALA A 405 0.54 -6.98 -32.80
N ARG A 406 -0.57 -6.23 -32.64
CA ARG A 406 -1.86 -6.53 -33.28
C ARG A 406 -1.77 -6.44 -34.80
N TYR A 407 -1.11 -5.40 -35.33
CA TYR A 407 -0.89 -5.28 -36.77
C TYR A 407 -0.07 -6.44 -37.33
N LEU A 408 1.04 -6.80 -36.68
CA LEU A 408 1.91 -7.91 -37.11
C LEU A 408 1.16 -9.26 -37.10
N LYS A 409 0.30 -9.49 -36.10
CA LYS A 409 -0.60 -10.64 -36.08
C LYS A 409 -1.49 -10.68 -37.33
N GLN A 410 -2.08 -9.55 -37.72
CA GLN A 410 -2.91 -9.44 -38.93
C GLN A 410 -2.14 -9.60 -40.25
N VAL A 411 -0.85 -9.24 -40.27
CA VAL A 411 0.05 -9.50 -41.41
C VAL A 411 0.32 -11.00 -41.61
N GLY A 412 0.16 -11.80 -40.55
CA GLY A 412 0.39 -13.25 -40.58
C GLY A 412 1.83 -13.63 -40.28
N VAL A 413 2.52 -12.86 -39.42
CA VAL A 413 3.84 -13.28 -38.92
C VAL A 413 3.73 -14.62 -38.19
N THR A 414 4.79 -15.42 -38.22
CA THR A 414 4.79 -16.79 -37.68
C THR A 414 4.62 -16.84 -36.15
N PHE A 415 4.94 -15.75 -35.46
CA PHE A 415 4.95 -15.68 -34.00
C PHE A 415 3.58 -15.34 -33.43
N SER A 416 3.19 -16.05 -32.36
CA SER A 416 1.96 -15.73 -31.64
C SER A 416 2.09 -14.40 -30.91
N GLN A 417 0.94 -13.76 -30.64
CA GLN A 417 0.92 -12.50 -29.88
C GLN A 417 1.59 -12.66 -28.52
N ALA A 418 1.23 -13.69 -27.75
CA ALA A 418 1.84 -13.96 -26.44
C ALA A 418 3.37 -14.12 -26.50
N TYR A 419 3.90 -14.70 -27.59
CA TYR A 419 5.34 -14.85 -27.76
C TYR A 419 6.02 -13.52 -28.12
N MET A 420 5.37 -12.67 -28.93
CA MET A 420 5.85 -11.31 -29.18
C MET A 420 5.88 -10.46 -27.89
N GLU A 421 4.84 -10.57 -27.05
CA GLU A 421 4.80 -9.90 -25.75
C GLU A 421 5.92 -10.41 -24.81
N ALA A 422 6.16 -11.73 -24.78
CA ALA A 422 7.24 -12.32 -24.02
C ALA A 422 8.63 -11.84 -24.50
N ALA A 423 8.85 -11.76 -25.81
CA ALA A 423 10.11 -11.29 -26.39
C ALA A 423 10.40 -9.82 -26.00
N LEU A 424 9.40 -8.94 -26.09
CA LEU A 424 9.53 -7.54 -25.70
C LEU A 424 9.76 -7.37 -24.19
N THR A 425 9.07 -8.17 -23.36
CA THR A 425 9.19 -8.07 -21.90
C THR A 425 10.50 -8.63 -21.37
N ARG A 426 11.05 -9.70 -21.96
CA ARG A 426 12.41 -10.18 -21.63
C ARG A 426 13.50 -9.20 -22.06
N ASN A 427 13.26 -8.45 -23.14
CA ASN A 427 14.17 -7.45 -23.68
C ASN A 427 13.67 -6.03 -23.39
N ALA A 428 13.25 -5.77 -22.14
CA ALA A 428 12.56 -4.55 -21.74
C ALA A 428 13.33 -3.25 -22.07
N GLY A 429 14.67 -3.28 -21.96
CA GLY A 429 15.52 -2.16 -22.36
C GLY A 429 15.39 -1.81 -23.84
N ILE A 430 15.31 -2.83 -24.71
CA ILE A 430 15.13 -2.65 -26.16
C ILE A 430 13.69 -2.19 -26.46
N ALA A 431 12.69 -2.73 -25.76
CA ALA A 431 11.31 -2.27 -25.89
C ALA A 431 11.18 -0.76 -25.58
N ARG A 432 11.89 -0.26 -24.56
CA ARG A 432 11.98 1.18 -24.29
C ARG A 432 12.61 1.97 -25.42
N GLN A 433 13.71 1.46 -26.00
CA GLN A 433 14.36 2.10 -27.14
C GLN A 433 13.47 2.11 -28.40
N LEU A 434 12.67 1.07 -28.64
CA LEU A 434 11.68 1.06 -29.72
C LEU A 434 10.61 2.15 -29.56
N VAL A 435 10.10 2.32 -28.33
CA VAL A 435 9.16 3.42 -28.02
C VAL A 435 9.85 4.77 -28.24
N ALA A 436 11.06 4.95 -27.72
CA ALA A 436 11.82 6.19 -27.91
C ALA A 436 12.07 6.49 -29.39
N TYR A 437 12.35 5.47 -30.21
CA TYR A 437 12.50 5.59 -31.65
C TYR A 437 11.20 6.04 -32.32
N PHE A 438 10.08 5.41 -31.96
CA PHE A 438 8.77 5.80 -32.46
C PHE A 438 8.44 7.25 -32.10
N GLU A 439 8.61 7.63 -30.83
CA GLU A 439 8.34 9.00 -30.37
C GLU A 439 9.23 10.01 -31.08
N LEU A 440 10.54 9.77 -31.16
CA LEU A 440 11.46 10.67 -31.86
C LEU A 440 11.10 10.85 -33.34
N ARG A 441 10.65 9.78 -34.00
CA ARG A 441 10.29 9.80 -35.43
C ARG A 441 9.02 10.60 -35.72
N PHE A 442 8.07 10.62 -34.79
CA PHE A 442 6.73 11.15 -35.03
C PHE A 442 6.34 12.36 -34.18
N ASP A 443 7.13 12.72 -33.17
CA ASP A 443 6.87 13.89 -32.32
C ASP A 443 6.97 15.20 -33.15
N PRO A 444 5.86 15.95 -33.32
CA PRO A 444 5.85 17.21 -34.06
C PRO A 444 6.67 18.31 -33.37
N ALA A 445 6.88 18.22 -32.05
CA ALA A 445 7.65 19.21 -31.30
C ALA A 445 9.17 19.05 -31.53
N ARG A 446 9.63 17.92 -32.10
CA ARG A 446 11.03 17.71 -32.45
C ARG A 446 11.38 18.50 -33.73
N GLY A 447 12.32 19.43 -33.59
CA GLY A 447 12.81 20.28 -34.68
C GLY A 447 14.04 19.71 -35.39
N GLU A 448 14.98 20.60 -35.71
CA GLU A 448 16.28 20.26 -36.30
C GLU A 448 17.05 19.28 -35.41
N GLY A 449 17.69 18.27 -36.02
CA GLY A 449 18.40 17.20 -35.30
C GLY A 449 17.62 15.89 -35.12
N ARG A 450 16.33 15.82 -35.51
CA ARG A 450 15.56 14.56 -35.51
C ARG A 450 16.30 13.44 -36.24
N GLU A 451 16.77 13.70 -37.45
CA GLU A 451 17.42 12.67 -38.26
C GLU A 451 18.72 12.17 -37.62
N ALA A 452 19.57 13.06 -37.12
CA ALA A 452 20.79 12.67 -36.42
C ALA A 452 20.49 11.84 -35.15
N GLY A 453 19.47 12.23 -34.38
CA GLY A 453 19.02 11.48 -33.21
C GLY A 453 18.46 10.10 -33.57
N LEU A 454 17.69 9.99 -34.67
CA LEU A 454 17.19 8.71 -35.17
C LEU A 454 18.34 7.79 -35.59
N GLN A 455 19.36 8.31 -36.27
CA GLN A 455 20.53 7.52 -36.66
C GLN A 455 21.33 7.03 -35.44
N ALA A 456 21.52 7.89 -34.43
CA ALA A 456 22.18 7.51 -33.19
C ALA A 456 21.40 6.41 -32.46
N LEU A 457 20.09 6.59 -32.27
CA LEU A 457 19.25 5.61 -31.58
C LEU A 457 19.14 4.29 -32.36
N LEU A 458 19.13 4.33 -33.70
CA LEU A 458 19.19 3.13 -34.53
C LEU A 458 20.52 2.39 -34.38
N ALA A 459 21.64 3.09 -34.22
CA ALA A 459 22.93 2.47 -33.95
C ALA A 459 22.94 1.77 -32.58
N GLU A 460 22.41 2.43 -31.54
CA GLU A 460 22.25 1.84 -30.21
C GLU A 460 21.32 0.62 -30.23
N LEU A 461 20.17 0.72 -30.90
CA LEU A 461 19.23 -0.40 -31.07
C LEU A 461 19.89 -1.60 -31.75
N ARG A 462 20.72 -1.38 -32.78
CA ARG A 462 21.46 -2.45 -33.45
C ARG A 462 22.45 -3.13 -32.50
N GLN A 463 23.20 -2.35 -31.74
CA GLN A 463 24.12 -2.90 -30.73
C GLN A 463 23.39 -3.70 -29.66
N ALA A 464 22.23 -3.23 -29.21
CA ALA A 464 21.42 -3.94 -28.23
C ALA A 464 20.82 -5.24 -28.80
N LEU A 465 20.37 -5.21 -30.06
CA LEU A 465 19.89 -6.39 -30.79
C LEU A 465 20.97 -7.48 -30.92
N ASP A 466 22.24 -7.10 -31.13
CA ASP A 466 23.35 -8.05 -31.21
C ASP A 466 23.62 -8.79 -29.87
N GLN A 467 23.06 -8.31 -28.76
CA GLN A 467 23.14 -8.96 -27.44
C GLN A 467 21.92 -9.85 -27.13
N VAL A 468 20.92 -9.93 -28.02
CA VAL A 468 19.73 -10.77 -27.81
C VAL A 468 20.09 -12.24 -27.98
N VAL A 469 19.91 -13.02 -26.91
CA VAL A 469 20.33 -14.44 -26.87
C VAL A 469 19.48 -15.33 -27.79
N SER A 470 18.19 -15.06 -27.88
CA SER A 470 17.25 -15.86 -28.69
C SER A 470 17.11 -15.29 -30.09
N LEU A 471 17.43 -16.10 -31.11
CA LEU A 471 17.26 -15.73 -32.53
C LEU A 471 15.81 -15.36 -32.88
N ASP A 472 14.83 -16.05 -32.30
CA ASP A 472 13.43 -15.74 -32.55
C ASP A 472 13.02 -14.42 -31.89
N GLU A 473 13.54 -14.11 -30.70
CA GLU A 473 13.30 -12.82 -30.05
C GLU A 473 13.94 -11.68 -30.85
N ASP A 474 15.17 -11.86 -31.35
CA ASP A 474 15.83 -10.91 -32.26
C ASP A 474 14.98 -10.67 -33.52
N ARG A 475 14.50 -11.74 -34.18
CA ARG A 475 13.62 -11.64 -35.36
C ARG A 475 12.33 -10.88 -35.05
N ILE A 476 11.71 -11.15 -33.91
CA ILE A 476 10.51 -10.42 -33.46
C ILE A 476 10.83 -8.93 -33.32
N ILE A 477 11.86 -8.57 -32.55
CA ILE A 477 12.18 -7.16 -32.27
C ILE A 477 12.57 -6.42 -33.56
N ARG A 478 13.31 -7.08 -34.47
CA ARG A 478 13.61 -6.53 -35.81
C ARG A 478 12.35 -6.33 -36.65
N GLN A 479 11.36 -7.22 -36.55
CA GLN A 479 10.07 -7.07 -37.21
C GLN A 479 9.30 -5.85 -36.68
N PHE A 480 9.32 -5.59 -35.37
CA PHE A 480 8.77 -4.36 -34.78
C PHE A 480 9.49 -3.12 -35.32
N LEU A 481 10.82 -3.09 -35.26
CA LEU A 481 11.62 -1.96 -35.74
C LEU A 481 11.39 -1.66 -37.22
N GLY A 482 11.41 -2.68 -38.07
CA GLY A 482 11.20 -2.53 -39.51
C GLY A 482 9.78 -2.06 -39.84
N THR A 483 8.78 -2.51 -39.08
CA THR A 483 7.40 -2.03 -39.24
C THR A 483 7.26 -0.57 -38.78
N MET A 484 7.91 -0.17 -37.69
CA MET A 484 7.97 1.24 -37.26
C MET A 484 8.69 2.13 -38.28
N GLN A 485 9.71 1.61 -38.98
CA GLN A 485 10.38 2.30 -40.08
C GLN A 485 9.47 2.48 -41.30
N ALA A 486 8.64 1.48 -41.61
CA ALA A 486 7.64 1.51 -42.69
C ALA A 486 6.44 2.43 -42.38
N SER A 487 6.27 2.87 -41.13
CA SER A 487 5.23 3.83 -40.75
C SER A 487 5.54 5.23 -41.30
N LEU A 488 4.53 5.84 -41.91
CA LEU A 488 4.58 7.13 -42.59
C LEU A 488 3.94 8.27 -41.78
N ARG A 489 2.85 7.96 -41.07
CA ARG A 489 2.07 8.92 -40.26
C ARG A 489 1.46 8.22 -39.05
N THR A 490 1.24 8.95 -37.97
CA THR A 490 0.50 8.48 -36.79
C THR A 490 -0.24 9.63 -36.09
N ASN A 491 -1.36 9.31 -35.44
CA ASN A 491 -2.16 10.27 -34.68
C ASN A 491 -1.78 10.30 -33.19
N TYR A 492 -0.71 9.59 -32.78
CA TYR A 492 -0.28 9.47 -31.39
C TYR A 492 -0.15 10.83 -30.66
N PHE A 493 0.32 11.87 -31.36
CA PHE A 493 0.53 13.19 -30.74
C PHE A 493 -0.71 14.08 -30.75
N GLN A 494 -1.76 13.69 -31.47
CA GLN A 494 -3.00 14.46 -31.52
C GLN A 494 -3.77 14.36 -30.20
N ARG A 495 -4.41 15.48 -29.84
CA ARG A 495 -5.30 15.58 -28.69
C ARG A 495 -6.77 15.58 -29.11
N GLY A 496 -7.63 15.02 -28.26
CA GLY A 496 -9.08 15.12 -28.39
C GLY A 496 -9.60 16.50 -27.99
N ALA A 497 -10.91 16.71 -28.14
CA ALA A 497 -11.57 17.99 -27.83
C ALA A 497 -11.42 18.44 -26.36
N ASN A 498 -11.19 17.50 -25.45
CA ASN A 498 -10.95 17.76 -24.01
C ASN A 498 -9.47 18.05 -23.68
N GLY A 499 -8.60 18.20 -24.68
CA GLY A 499 -7.15 18.40 -24.52
C GLY A 499 -6.38 17.16 -24.07
N LYS A 500 -7.06 16.02 -23.84
CA LYS A 500 -6.41 14.76 -23.48
C LYS A 500 -5.96 13.99 -24.73
N PRO A 501 -4.99 13.08 -24.59
CA PRO A 501 -4.75 12.00 -25.54
C PRO A 501 -6.02 11.38 -26.11
N LYS A 502 -6.02 11.03 -27.40
CA LYS A 502 -7.07 10.19 -27.99
C LYS A 502 -6.98 8.75 -27.44
N ASP A 503 -8.13 8.11 -27.27
CA ASP A 503 -8.25 6.73 -26.76
C ASP A 503 -8.00 5.65 -27.83
N TYR A 504 -7.52 6.05 -29.01
CA TYR A 504 -7.20 5.19 -30.14
C TYR A 504 -5.94 5.68 -30.85
N LEU A 505 -5.24 4.75 -31.47
CA LEU A 505 -3.99 4.96 -32.18
C LEU A 505 -4.12 4.48 -33.63
N SER A 506 -3.59 5.26 -34.57
CA SER A 506 -3.61 4.95 -35.98
C SER A 506 -2.21 5.06 -36.58
N PHE A 507 -1.90 4.19 -37.53
CA PHE A 507 -0.66 4.19 -38.30
C PHE A 507 -0.98 4.08 -39.78
N LYS A 508 -0.39 4.95 -40.58
CA LYS A 508 -0.33 4.79 -42.04
C LYS A 508 1.01 4.14 -42.38
N LEU A 509 1.00 3.01 -43.06
CA LEU A 509 2.19 2.25 -43.43
C LEU A 509 2.38 2.22 -44.94
N ASP A 510 3.64 2.32 -45.37
CA ASP A 510 4.07 1.90 -46.72
C ASP A 510 4.13 0.38 -46.76
N SER A 511 3.16 -0.25 -47.40
CA SER A 511 3.05 -1.72 -47.48
C SER A 511 4.29 -2.35 -48.11
N ALA A 512 4.94 -1.69 -49.07
CA ALA A 512 6.13 -2.23 -49.73
C ALA A 512 7.32 -2.32 -48.76
N ALA A 513 7.41 -1.38 -47.82
CA ALA A 513 8.47 -1.31 -46.81
C ALA A 513 8.22 -2.21 -45.59
N VAL A 514 6.99 -2.70 -45.35
CA VAL A 514 6.69 -3.60 -44.22
C VAL A 514 7.41 -4.95 -44.42
N PRO A 515 8.31 -5.36 -43.49
CA PRO A 515 9.03 -6.61 -43.63
C PRO A 515 8.09 -7.81 -43.60
N GLY A 516 8.31 -8.80 -44.47
CA GLY A 516 7.53 -10.05 -44.46
C GLY A 516 6.05 -9.93 -44.85
N LEU A 517 5.59 -8.77 -45.36
CA LEU A 517 4.21 -8.59 -45.82
C LEU A 517 3.91 -9.52 -47.02
N PRO A 518 2.85 -10.36 -46.98
CA PRO A 518 2.50 -11.23 -48.11
C PRO A 518 1.96 -10.47 -49.33
N GLU A 519 2.20 -11.02 -50.53
CA GLU A 519 1.63 -10.49 -51.78
C GLU A 519 0.13 -10.78 -51.93
N PRO A 520 -0.63 -9.92 -52.65
CA PRO A 520 -0.23 -8.64 -53.20
C PRO A 520 -0.19 -7.56 -52.13
N LYS A 521 0.83 -6.70 -52.18
CA LYS A 521 0.96 -5.56 -51.28
C LYS A 521 0.15 -4.35 -51.80
N PRO A 522 -0.77 -3.78 -51.01
CA PRO A 522 -1.38 -2.49 -51.32
C PRO A 522 -0.32 -1.37 -51.45
N LEU A 523 -0.72 -0.16 -51.85
CA LEU A 523 0.17 0.99 -51.75
C LEU A 523 0.34 1.43 -50.29
N TYR A 524 -0.79 1.53 -49.57
CA TYR A 524 -0.79 1.90 -48.15
C TYR A 524 -1.76 1.04 -47.35
N GLU A 525 -1.41 0.81 -46.09
CA GLU A 525 -2.33 0.29 -45.06
C GLU A 525 -2.50 1.34 -43.98
N ILE A 526 -3.74 1.65 -43.59
CA ILE A 526 -4.01 2.43 -42.39
C ILE A 526 -4.58 1.48 -41.34
N SER A 527 -3.80 1.21 -40.30
CA SER A 527 -4.24 0.41 -39.15
C SER A 527 -4.73 1.33 -38.04
N VAL A 528 -5.89 1.01 -37.48
CA VAL A 528 -6.50 1.71 -36.34
C VAL A 528 -6.67 0.72 -35.20
N TYR A 529 -6.24 1.10 -34.02
CA TYR A 529 -6.22 0.25 -32.84
C TYR A 529 -6.71 1.01 -31.61
N SER A 530 -7.52 0.34 -30.79
CA SER A 530 -7.91 0.74 -29.45
C SER A 530 -8.27 -0.51 -28.63
N PRO A 531 -8.58 -0.38 -27.33
CA PRO A 531 -9.14 -1.49 -26.56
C PRO A 531 -10.50 -1.97 -27.08
N ARG A 532 -11.25 -1.12 -27.80
CA ARG A 532 -12.63 -1.40 -28.27
C ARG A 532 -12.70 -1.87 -29.72
N VAL A 533 -11.85 -1.32 -30.60
CA VAL A 533 -11.85 -1.59 -32.04
C VAL A 533 -10.43 -1.86 -32.57
N GLU A 534 -10.34 -2.83 -33.48
CA GLU A 534 -9.22 -2.99 -34.40
C GLU A 534 -9.75 -2.86 -35.83
N GLY A 535 -9.05 -2.10 -36.66
CA GLY A 535 -9.46 -1.86 -38.05
C GLY A 535 -8.28 -1.68 -38.97
N ILE A 536 -8.52 -1.95 -40.26
CA ILE A 536 -7.54 -1.75 -41.31
C ILE A 536 -8.20 -1.25 -42.57
N HIS A 537 -7.56 -0.29 -43.24
CA HIS A 537 -7.94 0.17 -44.56
C HIS A 537 -6.77 -0.04 -45.54
N LEU A 538 -7.01 -0.83 -46.57
CA LEU A 538 -6.04 -1.20 -47.61
C LEU A 538 -6.32 -0.39 -48.86
N ARG A 539 -5.30 0.30 -49.38
CA ARG A 539 -5.44 1.17 -50.54
C ARG A 539 -4.43 0.82 -51.63
N GLY A 540 -4.88 0.44 -52.82
CA GLY A 540 -4.02 0.02 -53.94
C GLY A 540 -3.41 1.16 -54.76
N GLY A 541 -3.79 2.42 -54.52
CA GLY A 541 -3.28 3.58 -55.25
C GLY A 541 -3.62 4.90 -54.57
N ARG A 542 -3.18 6.04 -55.13
CA ARG A 542 -3.44 7.37 -54.54
C ARG A 542 -4.91 7.78 -54.58
N VAL A 543 -5.61 7.38 -55.64
CA VAL A 543 -7.05 7.61 -55.82
C VAL A 543 -7.71 6.24 -55.92
N ALA A 544 -8.40 5.81 -54.87
CA ALA A 544 -9.00 4.50 -54.78
C ALA A 544 -10.30 4.56 -53.97
N ARG A 545 -11.25 3.67 -54.29
CA ARG A 545 -12.57 3.63 -53.65
C ARG A 545 -12.91 2.23 -53.15
N GLY A 546 -13.62 2.16 -52.03
CA GLY A 546 -14.31 0.96 -51.60
C GLY A 546 -14.83 1.00 -50.17
N GLY A 547 -15.71 0.04 -49.89
CA GLY A 547 -16.48 0.04 -48.66
C GLY A 547 -15.73 -0.42 -47.41
N LEU A 548 -16.30 -0.07 -46.25
CA LEU A 548 -15.82 -0.47 -44.93
C LEU A 548 -16.70 -1.57 -44.36
N ARG A 549 -16.13 -2.74 -44.08
CA ARG A 549 -16.84 -3.91 -43.58
C ARG A 549 -16.78 -4.01 -42.06
N TRP A 550 -17.92 -4.28 -41.43
CA TRP A 550 -17.91 -4.79 -40.06
C TRP A 550 -17.70 -6.30 -40.11
N SER A 551 -16.52 -6.75 -39.70
CA SER A 551 -16.10 -8.15 -39.72
C SER A 551 -16.37 -8.84 -38.37
N ASP A 552 -16.72 -10.12 -38.43
CA ASP A 552 -16.75 -11.06 -37.31
C ASP A 552 -15.42 -11.83 -37.16
N ARG A 553 -14.49 -11.69 -38.11
CA ARG A 553 -13.20 -12.41 -38.16
C ARG A 553 -12.11 -11.71 -37.36
N ARG A 554 -12.18 -11.76 -36.03
CA ARG A 554 -11.18 -11.10 -35.15
C ARG A 554 -9.72 -11.50 -35.42
N GLU A 555 -9.48 -12.76 -35.75
CA GLU A 555 -8.12 -13.29 -35.87
C GLU A 555 -7.44 -12.95 -37.20
N ASP A 556 -8.19 -12.72 -38.28
CA ASP A 556 -7.63 -12.55 -39.63
C ASP A 556 -8.43 -11.62 -40.56
N PHE A 557 -9.10 -10.60 -40.00
CA PHE A 557 -9.88 -9.64 -40.77
C PHE A 557 -9.06 -8.92 -41.86
N ARG A 558 -7.75 -8.71 -41.69
CA ARG A 558 -6.91 -8.16 -42.76
C ARG A 558 -6.92 -9.04 -44.01
N THR A 559 -6.84 -10.36 -43.84
CA THR A 559 -6.90 -11.32 -44.95
C THR A 559 -8.26 -11.29 -45.64
N GLU A 560 -9.35 -11.16 -44.88
CA GLU A 560 -10.69 -10.94 -45.42
C GLU A 560 -10.75 -9.66 -46.25
N VAL A 561 -10.31 -8.53 -45.69
CA VAL A 561 -10.31 -7.22 -46.35
C VAL A 561 -9.46 -7.26 -47.62
N LEU A 562 -8.28 -7.88 -47.58
CA LEU A 562 -7.42 -8.05 -48.75
C LEU A 562 -8.09 -8.89 -49.84
N GLY A 563 -8.79 -9.98 -49.48
CA GLY A 563 -9.59 -10.77 -50.43
C GLY A 563 -10.68 -9.94 -51.11
N LEU A 564 -11.31 -9.03 -50.37
CA LEU A 564 -12.31 -8.11 -50.91
C LEU A 564 -11.68 -7.04 -51.83
N VAL A 565 -10.49 -6.52 -51.50
CA VAL A 565 -9.73 -5.63 -52.41
C VAL A 565 -9.48 -6.34 -53.74
N LYS A 566 -8.99 -7.60 -53.72
CA LYS A 566 -8.72 -8.39 -54.94
C LYS A 566 -9.98 -8.54 -55.79
N ALA A 567 -11.10 -8.95 -55.18
CA ALA A 567 -12.38 -9.07 -55.87
C ALA A 567 -12.85 -7.72 -56.46
N GLN A 568 -12.60 -6.61 -55.76
CA GLN A 568 -12.98 -5.28 -56.19
C GLN A 568 -12.09 -4.74 -57.32
N MET A 569 -10.79 -5.06 -57.34
CA MET A 569 -9.88 -4.72 -58.43
C MET A 569 -10.26 -5.43 -59.72
N VAL A 570 -10.67 -6.71 -59.66
CA VAL A 570 -11.20 -7.44 -60.82
C VAL A 570 -12.51 -6.81 -61.32
N LYS A 571 -13.41 -6.41 -60.42
CA LYS A 571 -14.70 -5.79 -60.78
C LYS A 571 -14.59 -4.37 -61.34
N ASN A 572 -13.67 -3.55 -60.81
CA ASN A 572 -13.54 -2.12 -61.16
C ASN A 572 -12.47 -1.86 -62.23
N ALA A 573 -11.81 -2.88 -62.79
CA ALA A 573 -10.70 -2.76 -63.73
C ALA A 573 -10.98 -1.83 -64.93
N VAL A 574 -12.24 -1.64 -65.31
CA VAL A 574 -12.67 -0.79 -66.44
C VAL A 574 -12.94 0.69 -66.04
N ILE A 575 -13.14 1.01 -64.75
CA ILE A 575 -13.56 2.36 -64.28
C ILE A 575 -12.48 3.05 -63.44
N VAL A 576 -11.95 2.38 -62.41
CA VAL A 576 -10.80 2.86 -61.62
C VAL A 576 -9.90 1.65 -61.37
N PRO A 577 -8.70 1.59 -61.97
CA PRO A 577 -7.89 0.37 -61.99
C PRO A 577 -7.32 -0.03 -60.61
N VAL A 578 -7.39 0.86 -59.62
CA VAL A 578 -6.89 0.64 -58.26
C VAL A 578 -8.04 0.72 -57.24
N GLY A 579 -8.21 -0.34 -56.43
CA GLY A 579 -9.28 -0.45 -55.43
C GLY A 579 -8.80 -0.09 -54.02
N SER A 580 -9.75 0.22 -53.13
CA SER A 580 -9.54 0.22 -51.68
C SER A 580 -10.59 -0.62 -50.98
N LYS A 581 -10.31 -1.01 -49.74
CA LYS A 581 -11.28 -1.66 -48.85
C LYS A 581 -10.84 -1.47 -47.42
N GLY A 582 -11.79 -1.30 -46.51
CA GLY A 582 -11.50 -1.37 -45.09
C GLY A 582 -12.36 -2.40 -44.38
N GLY A 583 -11.94 -2.76 -43.18
CA GLY A 583 -12.73 -3.56 -42.27
C GLY A 583 -12.30 -3.37 -40.83
N PHE A 584 -13.25 -3.54 -39.92
CA PHE A 584 -13.03 -3.42 -38.49
C PHE A 584 -13.75 -4.52 -37.70
N VAL A 585 -13.25 -4.79 -36.51
CA VAL A 585 -13.77 -5.78 -35.57
C VAL A 585 -13.98 -5.15 -34.20
N LEU A 586 -15.02 -5.57 -33.49
CA LEU A 586 -15.27 -5.18 -32.11
C LEU A 586 -14.50 -6.12 -31.17
N LYS A 587 -13.75 -5.56 -30.22
CA LYS A 587 -13.00 -6.31 -29.20
C LYS A 587 -13.82 -6.54 -27.93
N ALA A 588 -14.50 -5.49 -27.48
CA ALA A 588 -15.34 -5.47 -26.28
C ALA A 588 -16.84 -5.47 -26.64
N ALA A 589 -17.25 -6.36 -27.54
CA ALA A 589 -18.65 -6.44 -27.98
C ALA A 589 -19.56 -6.92 -26.82
N PRO A 590 -20.68 -6.21 -26.55
CA PRO A 590 -21.72 -6.71 -25.65
C PRO A 590 -22.26 -8.08 -26.10
N PRO A 591 -22.89 -8.86 -25.20
CA PRO A 591 -23.53 -10.11 -25.57
C PRO A 591 -24.52 -9.91 -26.72
N ALA A 592 -24.52 -10.80 -27.72
CA ALA A 592 -25.38 -10.68 -28.90
C ALA A 592 -26.90 -10.72 -28.57
N THR A 593 -27.26 -11.15 -27.36
CA THR A 593 -28.63 -11.10 -26.82
C THR A 593 -29.10 -9.67 -26.57
N ASP A 594 -28.19 -8.73 -26.29
CA ASP A 594 -28.48 -7.30 -26.18
C ASP A 594 -28.20 -6.61 -27.51
N ARG A 595 -29.16 -6.71 -28.43
CA ARG A 595 -29.05 -6.18 -29.80
C ARG A 595 -28.81 -4.68 -29.84
N GLU A 596 -29.44 -3.93 -28.92
CA GLU A 596 -29.32 -2.47 -28.89
C GLU A 596 -27.91 -2.06 -28.46
N ALA A 597 -27.39 -2.64 -27.38
CA ALA A 597 -26.03 -2.36 -26.93
C ALA A 597 -24.99 -2.79 -27.98
N PHE A 598 -25.18 -3.96 -28.62
CA PHE A 598 -24.30 -4.45 -29.67
C PHE A 598 -24.24 -3.50 -30.88
N GLN A 599 -25.40 -3.01 -31.34
CA GLN A 599 -25.46 -2.06 -32.45
C GLN A 599 -24.83 -0.71 -32.08
N LYS A 600 -25.07 -0.21 -30.86
CA LYS A 600 -24.45 1.02 -30.36
C LYS A 600 -22.93 0.90 -30.31
N GLU A 601 -22.40 -0.24 -29.86
CA GLU A 601 -20.96 -0.51 -29.86
C GLU A 601 -20.40 -0.55 -31.28
N GLY A 602 -21.11 -1.20 -32.21
CA GLY A 602 -20.79 -1.23 -33.63
C GLY A 602 -20.62 0.16 -34.23
N VAL A 603 -21.59 1.04 -34.00
CA VAL A 603 -21.57 2.43 -34.45
C VAL A 603 -20.43 3.21 -33.79
N ALA A 604 -20.21 3.06 -32.49
CA ALA A 604 -19.13 3.74 -31.77
C ALA A 604 -17.75 3.34 -32.33
N CYS A 605 -17.52 2.05 -32.55
CA CYS A 605 -16.28 1.54 -33.12
C CYS A 605 -16.09 1.94 -34.59
N TYR A 606 -17.18 1.99 -35.37
CA TYR A 606 -17.14 2.50 -36.74
C TYR A 606 -16.74 3.98 -36.78
N ARG A 607 -17.30 4.82 -35.89
CA ARG A 607 -16.89 6.23 -35.77
C ARG A 607 -15.42 6.36 -35.38
N THR A 608 -14.95 5.59 -34.39
CA THR A 608 -13.54 5.57 -34.01
C THR A 608 -12.63 5.18 -35.18
N PHE A 609 -13.03 4.17 -35.95
CA PHE A 609 -12.28 3.73 -37.13
C PHE A 609 -12.18 4.85 -38.18
N LEU A 610 -13.30 5.49 -38.52
CA LEU A 610 -13.32 6.62 -39.46
C LEU A 610 -12.48 7.81 -38.99
N CYS A 611 -12.60 8.18 -37.71
CA CYS A 611 -11.76 9.22 -37.11
C CYS A 611 -10.28 8.88 -37.26
N GLY A 612 -9.88 7.62 -36.96
CA GLY A 612 -8.49 7.18 -37.14
C GLY A 612 -7.98 7.25 -38.58
N LEU A 613 -8.85 7.05 -39.59
CA LEU A 613 -8.48 7.24 -41.00
C LEU A 613 -8.31 8.73 -41.33
N LEU A 614 -9.26 9.58 -40.92
CA LEU A 614 -9.26 11.01 -41.21
C LEU A 614 -8.13 11.75 -40.45
N ASP A 615 -7.76 11.28 -39.27
CA ASP A 615 -6.63 11.80 -38.49
C ASP A 615 -5.30 11.81 -39.25
N LEU A 616 -5.14 10.92 -40.23
CA LEU A 616 -3.92 10.75 -41.01
C LEU A 616 -4.05 11.24 -42.46
N THR A 617 -5.25 11.61 -42.89
CA THR A 617 -5.56 11.99 -44.27
C THR A 617 -5.45 13.50 -44.44
N ASP A 618 -4.74 13.98 -45.45
CA ASP A 618 -4.71 15.43 -45.72
C ASP A 618 -6.10 15.94 -46.12
N ASN A 619 -6.39 17.22 -45.90
CA ASN A 619 -7.62 17.84 -46.38
C ASN A 619 -7.35 18.73 -47.60
N LEU A 620 -8.40 19.13 -48.32
CA LEU A 620 -8.30 20.05 -49.46
C LEU A 620 -9.16 21.29 -49.22
N VAL A 621 -8.54 22.39 -48.80
CA VAL A 621 -9.24 23.65 -48.50
C VAL A 621 -8.95 24.66 -49.59
N ALA A 622 -9.99 25.10 -50.32
CA ALA A 622 -9.87 26.01 -51.47
C ALA A 622 -8.82 25.56 -52.50
N GLY A 623 -8.78 24.25 -52.78
CA GLY A 623 -7.83 23.64 -53.73
C GLY A 623 -6.40 23.48 -53.23
N LYS A 624 -6.11 23.84 -51.97
CA LYS A 624 -4.79 23.65 -51.35
C LYS A 624 -4.82 22.49 -50.36
N VAL A 625 -3.78 21.67 -50.40
CA VAL A 625 -3.62 20.55 -49.45
C VAL A 625 -3.29 21.11 -48.07
N VAL A 626 -4.06 20.70 -47.07
CA VAL A 626 -3.88 21.07 -45.67
C VAL A 626 -3.55 19.78 -44.89
N PRO A 627 -2.34 19.65 -44.33
CA PRO A 627 -1.97 18.48 -43.54
C PRO A 627 -2.80 18.33 -42.26
N PRO A 628 -2.95 17.10 -41.72
CA PRO A 628 -3.51 16.90 -40.40
C PRO A 628 -2.69 17.62 -39.32
N ARG A 629 -3.37 18.07 -38.26
CA ARG A 629 -2.71 18.72 -37.12
C ARG A 629 -1.86 17.72 -36.34
N GLU A 630 -0.72 18.18 -35.81
CA GLU A 630 0.17 17.39 -34.93
C GLU A 630 0.59 16.04 -35.54
N VAL A 631 0.79 16.00 -36.87
CA VAL A 631 1.26 14.80 -37.61
C VAL A 631 2.55 15.13 -38.36
N VAL A 632 3.60 14.38 -38.07
CA VAL A 632 4.80 14.34 -38.91
C VAL A 632 4.52 13.44 -40.12
N ARG A 633 4.74 13.98 -41.32
CA ARG A 633 4.53 13.28 -42.59
C ARG A 633 5.86 12.83 -43.19
N HIS A 634 6.01 11.52 -43.40
CA HIS A 634 7.15 10.92 -44.11
C HIS A 634 6.83 10.56 -45.57
N ASP A 635 5.67 11.02 -46.07
CA ASP A 635 5.16 10.80 -47.42
C ASP A 635 4.65 12.11 -48.06
N GLY A 636 4.35 12.04 -49.37
CA GLY A 636 3.78 13.14 -50.13
C GLY A 636 2.31 13.44 -49.78
N ASP A 637 1.71 14.38 -50.51
CA ASP A 637 0.31 14.76 -50.32
C ASP A 637 -0.64 13.60 -50.61
N ASP A 638 -1.62 13.46 -49.72
CA ASP A 638 -2.61 12.39 -49.72
C ASP A 638 -3.99 12.89 -49.24
N PRO A 639 -4.68 13.75 -50.02
CA PRO A 639 -5.97 14.31 -49.62
C PRO A 639 -7.17 13.41 -49.92
N TYR A 640 -6.97 12.25 -50.54
CA TYR A 640 -8.06 11.45 -51.09
C TYR A 640 -8.38 10.22 -50.22
N LEU A 641 -9.55 10.26 -49.57
CA LEU A 641 -10.14 9.14 -48.84
C LEU A 641 -11.64 9.10 -49.14
N VAL A 642 -12.12 7.99 -49.69
CA VAL A 642 -13.54 7.72 -49.93
C VAL A 642 -13.86 6.39 -49.28
N VAL A 643 -14.97 6.35 -48.58
CA VAL A 643 -15.55 5.14 -47.99
C VAL A 643 -16.84 4.80 -48.72
N ALA A 644 -17.36 3.61 -48.51
CA ALA A 644 -18.67 3.21 -49.00
C ALA A 644 -19.31 2.22 -48.04
N ALA A 645 -20.62 2.06 -48.13
CA ALA A 645 -21.34 1.01 -47.43
C ALA A 645 -20.84 -0.39 -47.84
N ASP A 646 -20.76 -1.31 -46.87
CA ASP A 646 -20.51 -2.74 -47.08
C ASP A 646 -21.37 -3.59 -46.13
N LYS A 647 -21.15 -4.90 -46.10
CA LYS A 647 -21.76 -5.82 -45.15
C LYS A 647 -21.53 -5.34 -43.72
N GLY A 648 -22.62 -5.23 -42.96
CA GLY A 648 -22.63 -4.78 -41.58
C GLY A 648 -22.58 -3.26 -41.40
N THR A 649 -22.42 -2.48 -42.47
CA THR A 649 -22.39 -1.00 -42.45
C THR A 649 -23.35 -0.38 -43.46
N ALA A 650 -24.31 -1.16 -43.97
CA ALA A 650 -25.22 -0.75 -45.05
C ALA A 650 -26.02 0.53 -44.74
N THR A 651 -26.30 0.79 -43.46
CA THR A 651 -27.04 1.98 -43.00
C THR A 651 -26.12 3.06 -42.41
N PHE A 652 -24.80 2.94 -42.57
CA PHE A 652 -23.82 3.80 -41.88
C PHE A 652 -23.32 4.97 -42.73
N SER A 653 -23.76 5.13 -43.98
CA SER A 653 -23.33 6.23 -44.86
C SER A 653 -23.56 7.61 -44.23
N ASP A 654 -24.72 7.84 -43.61
CA ASP A 654 -25.01 9.11 -42.92
C ASP A 654 -24.06 9.35 -41.73
N ILE A 655 -23.68 8.28 -41.03
CA ILE A 655 -22.72 8.34 -39.92
C ILE A 655 -21.34 8.75 -40.45
N ALA A 656 -20.93 8.18 -41.58
CA ALA A 656 -19.66 8.47 -42.22
C ALA A 656 -19.58 9.90 -42.74
N ASN A 657 -20.60 10.36 -43.46
CA ASN A 657 -20.70 11.75 -43.93
C ASN A 657 -20.77 12.73 -42.75
N GLY A 658 -21.46 12.38 -41.65
CA GLY A 658 -21.45 13.17 -40.42
C GLY A 658 -20.05 13.30 -39.81
N VAL A 659 -19.28 12.21 -39.72
CA VAL A 659 -17.88 12.27 -39.25
C VAL A 659 -17.00 13.10 -40.20
N ALA A 660 -17.15 12.94 -41.52
CA ALA A 660 -16.40 13.75 -42.49
C ALA A 660 -16.71 15.25 -42.35
N ALA A 661 -17.97 15.60 -42.10
CA ALA A 661 -18.40 16.98 -41.84
C ALA A 661 -17.79 17.53 -40.54
N ASP A 662 -17.73 16.74 -39.46
CA ASP A 662 -17.07 17.12 -38.20
C ASP A 662 -15.57 17.47 -38.41
N TYR A 663 -14.91 16.82 -39.38
CA TYR A 663 -13.52 17.10 -39.76
C TYR A 663 -13.39 18.21 -40.82
N GLY A 664 -14.51 18.74 -41.34
CA GLY A 664 -14.53 19.67 -42.47
C GLY A 664 -13.88 19.09 -43.73
N PHE A 665 -14.00 17.77 -43.94
CA PHE A 665 -13.33 17.07 -45.03
C PHE A 665 -13.94 17.43 -46.39
N TRP A 666 -13.09 17.74 -47.36
CA TRP A 666 -13.46 18.42 -48.60
C TRP A 666 -14.46 17.68 -49.52
N LEU A 667 -14.55 16.36 -49.41
CA LEU A 667 -15.48 15.55 -50.20
C LEU A 667 -16.94 15.71 -49.76
N GLY A 668 -17.20 16.21 -48.55
CA GLY A 668 -18.56 16.39 -48.02
C GLY A 668 -19.42 15.14 -48.18
N ASP A 669 -20.61 15.27 -48.75
CA ASP A 669 -21.54 14.17 -49.01
C ASP A 669 -21.01 13.10 -49.98
N ALA A 670 -19.98 13.40 -50.76
CA ALA A 670 -19.32 12.45 -51.66
C ALA A 670 -18.28 11.57 -50.94
N PHE A 671 -18.17 11.67 -49.62
CA PHE A 671 -17.25 10.85 -48.82
C PHE A 671 -17.69 9.38 -48.69
N ALA A 672 -18.99 9.10 -48.53
CA ALA A 672 -19.53 7.77 -48.19
C ALA A 672 -20.64 7.24 -49.09
#